data_AF-A0A1W9S130-F1
#
_entry.id   AF-A0A1W9S130-F1
#
_cell.length_a   1.000
_cell.length_b   1.000
_cell.length_c   1.000
_cell.angle_alpha   90.00
_cell.angle_beta   90.00
_cell.angle_gamma   90.00
#
_symmetry.space_group_name_H-M   'P 1'
#
loop_
_entity.id
_entity.type
_entity.pdbx_description
1 polymer ?
#
loop_
_entity_poly.entity_id
_entity_poly.type
_entity_poly.pdbx_seq_one_letter_code
_entity_poly.pdbx_strand_id
1 'polypeptide(L)'
;MKGNTTTRLLEIMLEEKLIDKGRYKTLLARARESFDTHHFFSNIIKKGILSEDAVYRAYSILFKMPIVNLAESTIDSSVISFVPETLCRKYELVPVKLKGNNSLILAVSNPLDSSGPDAVRFITDRRLIIKLAKRSEMLSAIERIFAPENQLENIVDKIITEDVKLEFSTEEGGDVRIKPELLQGPIVKLFNIILSDAISHSASDIHLEPLEKNTIIRYRIDGELVPMMKLPKYVHNPLVSRVKVLSGLDLAIHFIPQDGKIHTVLNNKKIELRVSTLPTIHGEKTVIRILSDEEIKLPLESLGFRGKTLRKFREMILKPQGIILVTGPTGSGKSTTLYSAINYIKNNRPNINIVTIEDPVEYQLPGINQVQVYTKRNMTFAAALRSILRQDPDVILVGEIRDTKTAEIAVRAALTGHLVLSTLHTNDSVGAITRLKELGIDRSLLTDSLLGILAQRLAKKICTNCKRRAKKEEFAPKYVEIAKKIVPNIRFYTGTGCEMCNFTGHRGRIAIIELLAITNKVKHAITTGDEDKIREAAKQEGMTTLAESGLQLVHEGIIDITSAVSAVGLPQATDEQKKPHPIQNKVSKREPVEVTIPEELEIISSRKQAPEEETFAPSLYGKRILVCDDDAFMRRMLKGLLEPEGFIVQEAEDGAAALKTIYKSIPDLIVLDLRMPNMDGFEFLRRLRSEIRFISLPVLVLTAKQGEENEIIGFSLGADDFLKKPFRAEIFISRVKALLRRAEITKRQGIKYVS
;
A
#
# COMPACT_ATOMS: atom_id res chain seq x y z
N MET A 1 56.60 -17.82 -19.66
CA MET A 1 56.56 -18.40 -18.29
C MET A 1 55.24 -19.08 -17.89
N LYS A 2 54.15 -19.07 -18.69
CA LYS A 2 52.84 -19.64 -18.28
C LYS A 2 52.64 -21.16 -18.49
N GLY A 3 53.47 -21.82 -19.31
CA GLY A 3 53.43 -23.30 -19.49
C GLY A 3 54.02 -24.12 -18.33
N ASN A 4 54.65 -23.46 -17.35
CA ASN A 4 55.35 -24.14 -16.25
C ASN A 4 54.40 -24.57 -15.12
N THR A 5 53.38 -23.75 -14.80
CA THR A 5 52.48 -24.01 -13.65
C THR A 5 51.57 -25.22 -13.86
N THR A 6 50.97 -25.37 -15.05
CA THR A 6 50.12 -26.54 -15.38
C THR A 6 50.94 -27.83 -15.38
N THR A 7 52.13 -27.79 -15.95
CA THR A 7 53.07 -28.93 -15.95
C THR A 7 53.46 -29.30 -14.52
N ARG A 8 53.80 -28.30 -13.68
CA ARG A 8 54.15 -28.52 -12.28
C ARG A 8 53.00 -29.08 -11.45
N LEU A 9 51.76 -28.65 -11.72
CA LEU A 9 50.58 -29.21 -11.06
C LEU A 9 50.36 -30.69 -11.43
N LEU A 10 50.54 -31.05 -12.69
CA LEU A 10 50.45 -32.44 -13.13
C LEU A 10 51.58 -33.30 -12.53
N GLU A 11 52.79 -32.76 -12.37
CA GLU A 11 53.90 -33.43 -11.68
C GLU A 11 53.58 -33.67 -10.21
N ILE A 12 53.08 -32.64 -9.49
CA ILE A 12 52.66 -32.78 -8.09
C ILE A 12 51.56 -33.83 -7.96
N MET A 13 50.60 -33.88 -8.88
CA MET A 13 49.56 -34.93 -8.88
C MET A 13 50.14 -36.33 -9.06
N LEU A 14 51.21 -36.48 -9.84
CA LEU A 14 51.88 -37.76 -10.03
C LEU A 14 52.72 -38.15 -8.80
N GLU A 15 53.46 -37.19 -8.22
CA GLU A 15 54.26 -37.34 -7.00
C GLU A 15 53.38 -37.79 -5.81
N GLU A 16 52.22 -37.15 -5.65
CA GLU A 16 51.23 -37.43 -4.59
C GLU A 16 50.32 -38.63 -4.89
N LYS A 17 50.58 -39.36 -5.97
CA LYS A 17 49.78 -40.52 -6.42
C LYS A 17 48.29 -40.20 -6.64
N LEU A 18 47.96 -38.96 -6.95
CA LEU A 18 46.61 -38.52 -7.31
C LEU A 18 46.23 -38.92 -8.75
N ILE A 19 47.24 -39.12 -9.61
CA ILE A 19 47.12 -39.65 -10.96
C ILE A 19 48.20 -40.71 -11.23
N ASP A 20 47.93 -41.65 -12.14
CA ASP A 20 48.93 -42.62 -12.59
C ASP A 20 49.81 -42.07 -13.74
N LYS A 21 50.91 -42.78 -14.04
CA LYS A 21 51.86 -42.40 -15.11
C LYS A 21 51.22 -42.34 -16.50
N GLY A 22 50.20 -43.16 -16.78
CA GLY A 22 49.47 -43.16 -18.05
C GLY A 22 48.63 -41.89 -18.20
N ARG A 23 47.81 -41.59 -17.17
CA ARG A 23 47.00 -40.36 -17.08
C ARG A 23 47.84 -39.10 -17.10
N TYR A 24 49.00 -39.08 -16.43
CA TYR A 24 49.95 -37.96 -16.49
C TYR A 24 50.38 -37.66 -17.93
N LYS A 25 50.80 -38.68 -18.70
CA LYS A 25 51.22 -38.50 -20.10
C LYS A 25 50.08 -37.97 -20.97
N THR A 26 48.88 -38.53 -20.82
CA THR A 26 47.69 -38.08 -21.56
C THR A 26 47.31 -36.63 -21.23
N LEU A 27 47.33 -36.26 -19.95
CA LEU A 27 47.00 -34.91 -19.51
C LEU A 27 48.07 -33.89 -19.92
N LEU A 28 49.34 -34.28 -19.90
CA LEU A 28 50.45 -33.43 -20.34
C LEU A 28 50.39 -33.15 -21.84
N ALA A 29 50.05 -34.15 -22.67
CA ALA A 29 49.82 -33.97 -24.09
C ALA A 29 48.66 -33.00 -24.35
N ARG A 30 47.52 -33.20 -23.67
CA ARG A 30 46.36 -32.31 -23.76
C ARG A 30 46.65 -30.89 -23.27
N ALA A 31 47.48 -30.73 -22.24
CA ALA A 31 47.90 -29.42 -21.74
C ALA A 31 48.77 -28.67 -22.74
N ARG A 32 49.58 -29.38 -23.54
CA ARG A 32 50.41 -28.80 -24.60
C ARG A 32 49.61 -28.38 -25.84
N GLU A 33 48.51 -29.08 -26.11
CA GLU A 33 47.58 -28.76 -27.21
C GLU A 33 46.57 -27.65 -26.86
N SER A 34 46.40 -27.34 -25.57
CA SER A 34 45.43 -26.34 -25.10
C SER A 34 46.03 -24.94 -25.08
N PHE A 35 45.44 -24.02 -25.87
CA PHE A 35 45.83 -22.60 -25.86
C PHE A 35 45.35 -21.83 -24.61
N ASP A 36 44.41 -22.40 -23.84
CA ASP A 36 43.82 -21.81 -22.65
C ASP A 36 44.25 -22.54 -21.37
N THR A 37 45.42 -22.14 -20.87
CA THR A 37 46.00 -22.70 -19.64
C THR A 37 45.24 -22.30 -18.37
N HIS A 38 44.41 -21.25 -18.39
CA HIS A 38 43.65 -20.79 -17.23
C HIS A 38 42.42 -21.64 -16.95
N HIS A 39 41.78 -22.17 -17.99
CA HIS A 39 40.62 -23.04 -17.85
C HIS A 39 40.92 -24.53 -18.09
N PHE A 40 42.20 -24.91 -18.17
CA PHE A 40 42.58 -26.31 -18.38
C PHE A 40 42.00 -27.24 -17.30
N PHE A 41 42.26 -26.99 -16.02
CA PHE A 41 41.79 -27.87 -14.94
C PHE A 41 40.27 -27.82 -14.77
N SER A 42 39.62 -26.67 -14.93
CA SER A 42 38.15 -26.58 -14.88
C SER A 42 37.49 -27.39 -15.99
N ASN A 43 38.06 -27.40 -17.21
CA ASN A 43 37.57 -28.19 -18.33
C ASN A 43 37.80 -29.70 -18.14
N ILE A 44 38.94 -30.09 -17.55
CA ILE A 44 39.27 -31.49 -17.27
C ILE A 44 38.38 -32.06 -16.14
N ILE A 45 38.06 -31.26 -15.11
CA ILE A 45 37.10 -31.61 -14.07
C ILE A 45 35.69 -31.78 -14.67
N LYS A 46 35.21 -30.82 -15.49
CA LYS A 46 33.89 -30.91 -16.15
C LYS A 46 33.72 -32.16 -17.00
N LYS A 47 34.80 -32.63 -17.63
CA LYS A 47 34.80 -33.85 -18.46
C LYS A 47 34.94 -35.14 -17.64
N GLY A 48 34.98 -35.06 -16.30
CA GLY A 48 35.10 -36.21 -15.41
C GLY A 48 36.47 -36.91 -15.46
N ILE A 49 37.48 -36.27 -16.05
CA ILE A 49 38.80 -36.89 -16.26
C ILE A 49 39.65 -36.82 -14.98
N LEU A 50 39.46 -35.78 -14.17
CA LEU A 50 40.07 -35.62 -12.84
C LEU A 50 38.99 -35.26 -11.82
N SER A 51 39.15 -35.75 -10.58
CA SER A 51 38.34 -35.28 -9.46
C SER A 51 38.75 -33.88 -9.03
N GLU A 52 37.78 -33.09 -8.58
CA GLU A 52 38.03 -31.75 -8.04
C GLU A 52 39.00 -31.83 -6.83
N ASP A 53 38.87 -32.86 -5.99
CA ASP A 53 39.77 -33.10 -4.85
C ASP A 53 41.24 -33.23 -5.24
N ALA A 54 41.54 -33.96 -6.32
CA ALA A 54 42.92 -34.13 -6.78
C ALA A 54 43.52 -32.79 -7.24
N VAL A 55 42.71 -31.96 -7.90
CA VAL A 55 43.13 -30.64 -8.38
C VAL A 55 43.39 -29.68 -7.23
N TYR A 56 42.47 -29.60 -6.28
CA TYR A 56 42.59 -28.68 -5.13
C TYR A 56 43.69 -29.10 -4.14
N ARG A 57 43.96 -30.40 -3.98
CA ARG A 57 45.15 -30.88 -3.24
C ARG A 57 46.45 -30.43 -3.89
N ALA A 58 46.57 -30.58 -5.22
CA ALA A 58 47.76 -30.13 -5.93
C ALA A 58 47.93 -28.59 -5.85
N TYR A 59 46.83 -27.82 -5.95
CA TYR A 59 46.87 -26.37 -5.72
C TYR A 59 47.31 -26.00 -4.31
N SER A 60 46.83 -26.71 -3.28
CA SER A 60 47.21 -26.46 -1.89
C SER A 60 48.72 -26.62 -1.68
N ILE A 61 49.31 -27.68 -2.25
CA ILE A 61 50.76 -27.95 -2.17
C ILE A 61 51.55 -26.90 -2.94
N LEU A 62 51.17 -26.61 -4.19
CA LEU A 62 51.93 -25.69 -5.04
C LEU A 62 51.92 -24.25 -4.50
N PHE A 63 50.75 -23.76 -4.06
CA PHE A 63 50.58 -22.38 -3.59
C PHE A 63 50.75 -22.21 -2.09
N LYS A 64 50.97 -23.31 -1.35
CA LYS A 64 51.03 -23.34 0.12
C LYS A 64 49.79 -22.70 0.77
N MET A 65 48.63 -22.87 0.14
CA MET A 65 47.35 -22.34 0.61
C MET A 65 46.55 -23.46 1.28
N PRO A 66 46.14 -23.31 2.56
CA PRO A 66 45.32 -24.32 3.21
C PRO A 66 43.93 -24.36 2.59
N ILE A 67 43.40 -25.58 2.43
CA ILE A 67 42.03 -25.79 1.95
C ILE A 67 41.06 -25.51 3.11
N VAL A 68 39.95 -24.82 2.81
CA VAL A 68 38.83 -24.61 3.74
C VAL A 68 37.58 -25.24 3.16
N ASN A 69 36.87 -26.01 3.98
CA ASN A 69 35.56 -26.56 3.64
C ASN A 69 34.49 -25.52 3.98
N LEU A 70 33.86 -24.93 2.95
CA LEU A 70 32.83 -23.89 3.17
C LEU A 70 31.48 -24.46 3.62
N ALA A 71 31.24 -25.76 3.44
CA ALA A 71 30.03 -26.40 3.94
C ALA A 71 30.06 -26.52 5.48
N GLU A 72 31.24 -26.80 6.05
CA GLU A 72 31.45 -27.00 7.50
C GLU A 72 31.92 -25.74 8.24
N SER A 73 32.36 -24.71 7.53
CA SER A 73 32.85 -23.47 8.15
C SER A 73 31.70 -22.54 8.55
N THR A 74 31.75 -22.03 9.79
CA THR A 74 30.93 -20.88 10.22
C THR A 74 31.44 -19.60 9.57
N ILE A 75 30.63 -19.01 8.70
CA ILE A 75 30.91 -17.72 8.04
C ILE A 75 30.34 -16.62 8.92
N ASP A 76 31.18 -15.66 9.31
CA ASP A 76 30.79 -14.54 10.16
C ASP A 76 29.94 -13.54 9.37
N SER A 77 28.71 -13.25 9.83
CA SER A 77 27.79 -12.36 9.14
C SER A 77 28.32 -10.92 9.03
N SER A 78 29.17 -10.50 9.97
CA SER A 78 29.76 -9.16 9.98
C SER A 78 30.67 -8.92 8.77
N VAL A 79 31.37 -9.96 8.28
CA VAL A 79 32.34 -9.81 7.18
C VAL A 79 31.73 -9.86 5.79
N ILE A 80 30.50 -10.37 5.66
CA ILE A 80 29.77 -10.45 4.39
C ILE A 80 29.54 -9.04 3.82
N SER A 81 29.30 -8.06 4.69
CA SER A 81 29.10 -6.66 4.30
C SER A 81 30.34 -5.98 3.70
N PHE A 82 31.54 -6.54 3.91
CA PHE A 82 32.79 -5.94 3.43
C PHE A 82 33.04 -6.19 1.94
N VAL A 83 32.39 -7.21 1.36
CA VAL A 83 32.60 -7.60 -0.04
C VAL A 83 31.25 -7.70 -0.76
N PRO A 84 30.99 -6.82 -1.75
CA PRO A 84 29.78 -6.89 -2.56
C PRO A 84 29.55 -8.27 -3.20
N GLU A 85 28.29 -8.70 -3.28
CA GLU A 85 27.87 -9.95 -3.94
C GLU A 85 28.40 -10.04 -5.37
N THR A 86 28.39 -8.93 -6.09
CA THR A 86 28.89 -8.84 -7.48
C THR A 86 30.35 -9.24 -7.60
N LEU A 87 31.19 -8.88 -6.62
CA LEU A 87 32.60 -9.30 -6.58
C LEU A 87 32.74 -10.76 -6.17
N CYS A 88 31.94 -11.21 -5.20
CA CYS A 88 31.93 -12.61 -4.77
C CYS A 88 31.59 -13.55 -5.93
N ARG A 89 30.56 -13.20 -6.73
CA ARG A 89 30.15 -13.95 -7.92
C ARG A 89 31.14 -13.84 -9.07
N LYS A 90 31.65 -12.64 -9.36
CA LYS A 90 32.57 -12.41 -10.49
C LYS A 90 33.91 -13.11 -10.32
N TYR A 91 34.48 -13.06 -9.12
CA TYR A 91 35.81 -13.59 -8.83
C TYR A 91 35.78 -14.91 -8.04
N GLU A 92 34.60 -15.48 -7.80
CA GLU A 92 34.40 -16.74 -7.08
C GLU A 92 35.17 -16.78 -5.75
N LEU A 93 34.85 -15.80 -4.89
CA LEU A 93 35.46 -15.61 -3.59
C LEU A 93 34.41 -15.32 -2.52
N VAL A 94 34.72 -15.64 -1.26
CA VAL A 94 33.83 -15.39 -0.12
C VAL A 94 34.65 -14.95 1.10
N PRO A 95 34.32 -13.83 1.77
CA PRO A 95 34.90 -13.50 3.08
C PRO A 95 34.39 -14.48 4.14
N VAL A 96 35.30 -15.07 4.92
CA VAL A 96 34.94 -16.13 5.89
C VAL A 96 34.79 -15.56 7.30
N LYS A 97 35.83 -14.88 7.81
CA LYS A 97 35.84 -14.25 9.13
C LYS A 97 37.05 -13.33 9.31
N LEU A 98 37.02 -12.47 10.34
CA LEU A 98 38.20 -11.73 10.78
C LEU A 98 39.12 -12.60 11.65
N LYS A 99 40.42 -12.35 11.53
CA LYS A 99 41.46 -12.88 12.42
C LYS A 99 42.18 -11.69 13.06
N GLY A 100 41.88 -11.40 14.32
CA GLY A 100 42.32 -10.18 14.98
C GLY A 100 41.70 -8.93 14.33
N ASN A 101 42.30 -7.76 14.54
CA ASN A 101 41.66 -6.49 14.20
C ASN A 101 41.77 -6.10 12.70
N ASN A 102 42.79 -6.61 12.00
CA ASN A 102 43.11 -6.14 10.63
C ASN A 102 43.41 -7.25 9.60
N SER A 103 43.05 -8.51 9.87
CA SER A 103 43.21 -9.59 8.88
C SER A 103 41.89 -10.25 8.54
N LEU A 104 41.57 -10.33 7.24
CA LEU A 104 40.37 -10.97 6.71
C LEU A 104 40.75 -12.33 6.09
N ILE A 105 40.09 -13.40 6.55
CA ILE A 105 40.20 -14.70 5.90
C ILE A 105 39.31 -14.69 4.66
N LEU A 106 39.91 -14.89 3.49
CA LEU A 106 39.23 -14.88 2.19
C LEU A 106 39.37 -16.27 1.55
N ALA A 107 38.24 -16.92 1.25
CA ALA A 107 38.24 -18.14 0.47
C ALA A 107 38.19 -17.80 -1.03
N VAL A 108 39.00 -18.48 -1.85
CA VAL A 108 39.03 -18.33 -3.32
C VAL A 108 38.95 -19.69 -4.01
N SER A 109 38.27 -19.77 -5.15
CA SER A 109 38.22 -21.00 -5.97
C SER A 109 39.43 -21.13 -6.90
N ASN A 110 39.97 -20.02 -7.40
CA ASN A 110 41.06 -20.01 -8.36
C ASN A 110 42.31 -19.29 -7.81
N PRO A 111 43.37 -20.02 -7.41
CA PRO A 111 44.58 -19.41 -6.87
C PRO A 111 45.47 -18.75 -7.95
N LEU A 112 45.15 -18.93 -9.23
CA LEU A 112 45.89 -18.33 -10.35
C LEU A 112 45.42 -16.90 -10.67
N ASP A 113 44.25 -16.49 -10.18
CA ASP A 113 43.70 -15.16 -10.39
C ASP A 113 43.87 -14.29 -9.14
N SER A 114 44.79 -13.32 -9.20
CA SER A 114 44.98 -12.36 -8.12
C SER A 114 44.01 -11.19 -8.17
N SER A 115 43.28 -11.00 -9.27
CA SER A 115 42.42 -9.82 -9.50
C SER A 115 41.32 -9.69 -8.44
N GLY A 116 40.72 -10.82 -8.04
CA GLY A 116 39.70 -10.87 -7.00
C GLY A 116 40.24 -10.47 -5.62
N PRO A 117 41.27 -11.16 -5.09
CA PRO A 117 41.93 -10.77 -3.85
C PRO A 117 42.44 -9.32 -3.84
N ASP A 118 42.99 -8.81 -4.95
CA ASP A 118 43.47 -7.44 -5.03
C ASP A 118 42.32 -6.42 -4.94
N ALA A 119 41.19 -6.69 -5.60
CA ALA A 119 39.98 -5.88 -5.48
C ALA A 119 39.42 -5.88 -4.05
N VAL A 120 39.38 -7.04 -3.38
CA VAL A 120 38.95 -7.14 -1.98
C VAL A 120 39.90 -6.38 -1.06
N ARG A 121 41.21 -6.46 -1.28
CA ARG A 121 42.19 -5.71 -0.50
C ARG A 121 41.99 -4.21 -0.64
N PHE A 122 41.72 -3.74 -1.85
CA PHE A 122 41.47 -2.33 -2.14
C PHE A 122 40.23 -1.78 -1.41
N ILE A 123 39.10 -2.50 -1.45
CA ILE A 123 37.85 -2.00 -0.84
C ILE A 123 37.81 -2.16 0.68
N THR A 124 38.54 -3.13 1.24
CA THR A 124 38.50 -3.42 2.67
C THR A 124 39.63 -2.80 3.47
N ASP A 125 40.72 -2.39 2.81
CA ASP A 125 41.98 -1.92 3.43
C ASP A 125 42.54 -2.89 4.50
N ARG A 126 42.27 -4.19 4.33
CA ARG A 126 42.64 -5.26 5.28
C ARG A 126 43.69 -6.19 4.71
N ARG A 127 44.51 -6.77 5.60
CA ARG A 127 45.44 -7.84 5.23
C ARG A 127 44.65 -9.11 4.93
N LEU A 128 44.89 -9.75 3.79
CA LEU A 128 44.16 -10.96 3.39
C LEU A 128 44.92 -12.23 3.78
N ILE A 129 44.22 -13.17 4.42
CA ILE A 129 44.66 -14.55 4.64
C ILE A 129 43.88 -15.41 3.65
N ILE A 130 44.51 -15.74 2.53
CA ILE A 130 43.85 -16.47 1.44
C ILE A 130 43.81 -17.96 1.76
N LYS A 131 42.63 -18.56 1.63
CA LYS A 131 42.39 -19.99 1.71
C LYS A 131 41.77 -20.49 0.42
N LEU A 132 42.04 -21.75 0.09
CA LEU A 132 41.51 -22.37 -1.11
C LEU A 132 40.20 -23.10 -0.78
N ALA A 133 39.14 -22.91 -1.55
CA ALA A 133 37.89 -23.64 -1.41
C ALA A 133 37.44 -24.18 -2.75
N LYS A 134 36.85 -25.38 -2.79
CA LYS A 134 36.40 -26.00 -4.05
C LYS A 134 35.38 -25.09 -4.74
N ARG A 135 35.35 -25.12 -6.07
CA ARG A 135 34.45 -24.25 -6.86
C ARG A 135 32.99 -24.62 -6.58
N SER A 136 32.71 -25.92 -6.48
CA SER A 136 31.39 -26.44 -6.09
C SER A 136 30.92 -25.91 -4.72
N GLU A 137 31.80 -25.94 -3.73
CA GLU A 137 31.54 -25.40 -2.39
C GLU A 137 31.41 -23.87 -2.39
N MET A 138 32.23 -23.17 -3.17
CA MET A 138 32.19 -21.71 -3.31
C MET A 138 30.85 -21.23 -3.85
N LEU A 139 30.38 -21.82 -4.95
CA LEU A 139 29.10 -21.46 -5.56
C LEU A 139 27.94 -21.73 -4.59
N SER A 140 27.96 -22.87 -3.91
CA SER A 140 26.95 -23.22 -2.90
C SER A 140 26.95 -22.24 -1.71
N ALA A 141 28.13 -21.82 -1.26
CA ALA A 141 28.27 -20.84 -0.18
C ALA A 141 27.76 -19.45 -0.59
N ILE A 142 28.04 -19.00 -1.82
CA ILE A 142 27.54 -17.73 -2.35
C ILE A 142 26.01 -17.72 -2.39
N GLU A 143 25.38 -18.79 -2.90
CA GLU A 143 23.90 -18.88 -2.91
C GLU A 143 23.30 -18.86 -1.50
N ARG A 144 23.91 -19.60 -0.56
CA ARG A 144 23.47 -19.63 0.84
C ARG A 144 23.58 -18.25 1.51
N ILE A 145 24.68 -17.54 1.30
CA ILE A 145 24.97 -16.24 1.94
C ILE A 145 24.04 -15.15 1.42
N PHE A 146 23.84 -15.09 0.10
CA PHE A 146 23.07 -14.03 -0.54
C PHE A 146 21.60 -14.40 -0.79
N ALA A 147 21.10 -15.45 -0.12
CA ALA A 147 19.69 -15.80 -0.12
C ALA A 147 18.82 -14.64 0.43
N PRO A 148 17.65 -14.35 -0.16
CA PRO A 148 16.78 -13.24 0.23
C PRO A 148 16.35 -13.26 1.71
N GLU A 149 16.20 -14.45 2.30
CA GLU A 149 15.81 -14.67 3.70
C GLU A 149 16.85 -14.13 4.68
N ASN A 150 18.14 -14.39 4.43
CA ASN A 150 19.26 -13.93 5.26
C ASN A 150 19.49 -12.42 5.15
N GLN A 151 19.11 -11.80 4.02
CA GLN A 151 19.17 -10.34 3.88
C GLN A 151 18.06 -9.64 4.69
N LEU A 152 16.89 -10.29 4.83
CA LEU A 152 15.76 -9.75 5.58
C LEU A 152 16.06 -9.67 7.09
N GLU A 153 16.69 -10.70 7.66
CA GLU A 153 17.12 -10.70 9.07
C GLU A 153 18.08 -9.55 9.36
N ASN A 154 19.09 -9.34 8.50
CA ASN A 154 20.03 -8.23 8.63
C ASN A 154 19.37 -6.84 8.54
N ILE A 155 18.26 -6.69 7.81
CA ILE A 155 17.50 -5.43 7.75
C ILE A 155 16.74 -5.22 9.06
N VAL A 156 16.09 -6.28 9.56
CA VAL A 156 15.33 -6.25 10.81
C VAL A 156 16.25 -5.93 12.00
N ASP A 157 17.41 -6.59 12.10
CA ASP A 157 18.38 -6.37 13.18
C ASP A 157 18.99 -4.96 13.19
N LYS A 158 19.10 -4.31 12.02
CA LYS A 158 19.56 -2.91 11.93
C LYS A 158 18.52 -1.89 12.37
N ILE A 159 17.24 -2.24 12.34
CA ILE A 159 16.12 -1.36 12.71
C ILE A 159 15.77 -1.54 14.20
N ILE A 160 16.04 -2.72 14.78
CA ILE A 160 15.69 -3.04 16.16
C ILE A 160 16.63 -2.34 17.15
N THR A 161 16.02 -1.60 18.08
CA THR A 161 16.63 -1.23 19.37
C THR A 161 15.93 -1.93 20.54
N GLU A 162 14.66 -2.36 20.40
CA GLU A 162 13.87 -3.12 21.40
C GLU A 162 12.87 -4.08 20.72
N ASP A 163 12.55 -5.21 21.38
CA ASP A 163 11.54 -6.18 20.90
C ASP A 163 10.11 -5.67 21.17
N VAL A 164 9.42 -5.19 20.12
CA VAL A 164 8.02 -4.76 20.21
C VAL A 164 7.07 -5.95 20.12
N LYS A 165 6.31 -6.21 21.19
CA LYS A 165 5.23 -7.21 21.23
C LYS A 165 3.88 -6.55 20.96
N LEU A 166 3.17 -7.04 19.95
CA LEU A 166 1.80 -6.66 19.60
C LEU A 166 0.87 -7.87 19.78
N GLU A 167 -0.26 -7.66 20.45
CA GLU A 167 -1.29 -8.69 20.62
C GLU A 167 -2.46 -8.39 19.68
N PHE A 168 -2.76 -9.34 18.79
CA PHE A 168 -3.88 -9.24 17.85
C PHE A 168 -5.05 -10.06 18.40
N SER A 169 -6.23 -9.45 18.47
CA SER A 169 -7.45 -10.13 18.90
C SER A 169 -8.23 -10.65 17.68
N THR A 170 -8.49 -11.95 17.64
CA THR A 170 -9.42 -12.55 16.67
C THR A 170 -10.82 -12.61 17.29
N GLU A 171 -11.69 -11.64 16.99
CA GLU A 171 -13.13 -11.78 17.26
C GLU A 171 -13.92 -11.91 15.94
N GLU A 172 -14.66 -13.02 15.90
CA GLU A 172 -15.79 -13.50 15.09
C GLU A 172 -15.99 -13.02 13.63
N GLY A 173 -15.89 -13.98 12.69
CA GLY A 173 -16.45 -13.82 11.35
C GLY A 173 -15.75 -14.54 10.19
N GLY A 174 -14.98 -15.60 10.43
CA GLY A 174 -14.39 -16.40 9.36
C GLY A 174 -13.54 -17.53 9.90
N ASP A 175 -13.68 -18.71 9.32
CA ASP A 175 -13.13 -20.01 9.75
C ASP A 175 -11.60 -20.12 9.55
N VAL A 176 -10.84 -19.09 9.95
CA VAL A 176 -9.37 -19.08 9.86
C VAL A 176 -8.79 -19.17 11.26
N ARG A 177 -8.59 -20.41 11.74
CA ARG A 177 -7.70 -20.67 12.88
C ARG A 177 -6.28 -20.22 12.48
N ILE A 178 -5.83 -19.09 13.01
CA ILE A 178 -4.46 -18.62 12.80
C ILE A 178 -3.50 -19.63 13.45
N LYS A 179 -2.72 -20.35 12.65
CA LYS A 179 -1.69 -21.27 13.14
C LYS A 179 -0.59 -20.49 13.87
N PRO A 180 -0.08 -20.95 15.02
CA PRO A 180 0.99 -20.28 15.77
C PRO A 180 2.29 -20.05 14.99
N GLU A 181 2.56 -20.85 13.94
CA GLU A 181 3.75 -20.67 13.09
C GLU A 181 3.71 -19.37 12.26
N LEU A 182 2.53 -18.80 12.00
CA LEU A 182 2.36 -17.46 11.38
C LEU A 182 2.69 -16.31 12.35
N LEU A 183 3.01 -16.60 13.61
CA LEU A 183 3.32 -15.60 14.64
C LEU A 183 4.82 -15.28 14.75
N GLN A 184 5.69 -15.97 14.02
CA GLN A 184 7.15 -15.80 14.11
C GLN A 184 7.77 -15.67 12.72
N GLY A 185 8.78 -14.80 12.61
CA GLY A 185 9.55 -14.56 11.39
C GLY A 185 9.88 -13.08 11.15
N PRO A 186 10.86 -12.77 10.29
CA PRO A 186 11.37 -11.40 10.17
C PRO A 186 10.34 -10.43 9.55
N ILE A 187 9.43 -10.91 8.70
CA ILE A 187 8.31 -10.11 8.16
C ILE A 187 7.32 -9.70 9.25
N VAL A 188 7.05 -10.59 10.22
CA VAL A 188 6.16 -10.30 11.35
C VAL A 188 6.77 -9.21 12.21
N LYS A 189 8.06 -9.34 12.55
CA LYS A 189 8.81 -8.31 13.29
C LYS A 189 8.81 -6.98 12.56
N LEU A 190 9.11 -6.98 11.26
CA LEU A 190 9.12 -5.76 10.44
C LEU A 190 7.76 -5.06 10.43
N PHE A 191 6.67 -5.80 10.22
CA PHE A 191 5.33 -5.22 10.27
C PHE A 191 5.00 -4.61 11.64
N ASN A 192 5.35 -5.32 12.72
CA ASN A 192 5.13 -4.84 14.09
C ASN A 192 5.89 -3.53 14.38
N ILE A 193 7.14 -3.44 13.90
CA ILE A 193 7.96 -2.23 14.01
C ILE A 193 7.31 -1.08 13.24
N ILE A 194 6.91 -1.30 11.97
CA ILE A 194 6.25 -0.28 11.15
C ILE A 194 4.98 0.24 11.83
N LEU A 195 4.16 -0.66 12.38
CA LEU A 195 2.92 -0.27 13.05
C LEU A 195 3.18 0.52 14.33
N SER A 196 4.09 0.05 15.19
CA SER A 196 4.45 0.74 16.43
C SER A 196 5.07 2.11 16.18
N ASP A 197 5.94 2.20 15.17
CA ASP A 197 6.58 3.44 14.73
C ASP A 197 5.56 4.45 14.18
N ALA A 198 4.59 3.99 13.37
CA ALA A 198 3.52 4.85 12.89
C ALA A 198 2.67 5.42 14.04
N ILE A 199 2.37 4.59 15.05
CA ILE A 199 1.57 5.01 16.22
C ILE A 199 2.37 6.00 17.09
N SER A 200 3.65 5.76 17.33
CA SER A 200 4.50 6.69 18.11
C SER A 200 4.60 8.07 17.44
N HIS A 201 4.59 8.10 16.10
CA HIS A 201 4.52 9.30 15.28
C HIS A 201 3.13 9.92 15.15
N SER A 202 2.10 9.36 15.80
CA SER A 202 0.70 9.80 15.69
C SER A 202 0.21 9.87 14.23
N ALA A 203 0.62 8.93 13.40
CA ALA A 203 0.19 8.84 12.01
C ALA A 203 -1.28 8.42 11.90
N SER A 204 -2.01 9.00 10.94
CA SER A 204 -3.39 8.59 10.63
C SER A 204 -3.45 7.42 9.65
N ASP A 205 -2.47 7.30 8.75
CA ASP A 205 -2.43 6.26 7.72
C ASP A 205 -0.99 5.80 7.49
N ILE A 206 -0.80 4.49 7.28
CA ILE A 206 0.44 3.86 6.80
C ILE A 206 0.23 3.49 5.33
N HIS A 207 1.17 3.86 4.47
CA HIS A 207 1.16 3.56 3.04
C HIS A 207 2.33 2.61 2.70
N LEU A 208 2.01 1.41 2.21
CA LEU A 208 2.95 0.45 1.63
C LEU A 208 2.85 0.53 0.11
N GLU A 209 3.83 1.16 -0.55
CA GLU A 209 3.75 1.47 -1.98
C GLU A 209 4.82 0.74 -2.78
N PRO A 210 4.43 -0.16 -3.70
CA PRO A 210 5.37 -0.82 -4.59
C PRO A 210 5.83 0.14 -5.70
N LEU A 211 7.13 0.34 -5.81
CA LEU A 211 7.78 0.89 -7.01
C LEU A 211 8.41 -0.23 -7.83
N GLU A 212 8.96 0.11 -8.99
CA GLU A 212 9.63 -0.84 -9.89
C GLU A 212 10.75 -1.62 -9.17
N LYS A 213 11.63 -0.91 -8.45
CA LYS A 213 12.86 -1.48 -7.85
C LYS A 213 12.83 -1.66 -6.33
N ASN A 214 11.82 -1.12 -5.65
CA ASN A 214 11.76 -1.07 -4.20
C ASN A 214 10.33 -0.85 -3.70
N THR A 215 10.14 -0.88 -2.39
CA THR A 215 8.91 -0.48 -1.72
C THR A 215 9.18 0.75 -0.87
N ILE A 216 8.31 1.75 -0.96
CA ILE A 216 8.36 2.94 -0.10
C ILE A 216 7.28 2.80 0.97
N ILE A 217 7.67 3.06 2.22
CA ILE A 217 6.77 3.19 3.36
C ILE A 217 6.61 4.66 3.68
N ARG A 218 5.38 5.18 3.63
CA ARG A 218 5.06 6.56 4.00
C ARG A 218 4.00 6.59 5.09
N TYR A 219 4.11 7.54 6.00
CA TYR A 219 3.06 7.82 6.99
C TYR A 219 2.33 9.09 6.61
N ARG A 220 1.03 9.15 6.91
CA ARG A 220 0.30 10.41 6.95
C ARG A 220 0.35 10.99 8.35
N ILE A 221 1.11 12.06 8.55
CA ILE A 221 1.26 12.74 9.84
C ILE A 221 0.72 14.15 9.69
N ASP A 222 -0.24 14.54 10.54
CA ASP A 222 -0.90 15.86 10.49
C ASP A 222 -1.40 16.27 9.09
N GLY A 223 -1.81 15.28 8.29
CA GLY A 223 -2.36 15.45 6.93
C GLY A 223 -1.34 15.29 5.80
N GLU A 224 -0.04 15.32 6.08
CA GLU A 224 1.04 15.25 5.08
C GLU A 224 1.63 13.85 4.96
N LEU A 225 2.00 13.45 3.73
CA LEU A 225 2.67 12.19 3.48
C LEU A 225 4.18 12.35 3.65
N VAL A 226 4.75 11.66 4.64
CA VAL A 226 6.16 11.69 4.98
C VAL A 226 6.79 10.32 4.65
N PRO A 227 7.84 10.25 3.80
CA PRO A 227 8.55 9.00 3.55
C PRO A 227 9.41 8.61 4.76
N MET A 228 9.20 7.40 5.27
CA MET A 228 9.85 6.93 6.50
C MET A 228 10.97 5.94 6.21
N MET A 229 10.72 4.99 5.30
CA MET A 229 11.72 4.00 4.93
C MET A 229 11.52 3.47 3.52
N LYS A 230 12.60 2.89 2.99
CA LYS A 230 12.66 2.27 1.66
C LYS A 230 13.16 0.85 1.82
N LEU A 231 12.36 -0.11 1.37
CA LEU A 231 12.62 -1.54 1.50
C LEU A 231 12.94 -2.16 0.13
N PRO A 232 13.75 -3.24 0.08
CA PRO A 232 13.96 -3.99 -1.15
C PRO A 232 12.65 -4.55 -1.72
N LYS A 233 12.58 -4.68 -3.04
CA LYS A 233 11.35 -5.08 -3.73
C LYS A 233 10.79 -6.44 -3.29
N TYR A 234 11.69 -7.39 -3.00
CA TYR A 234 11.31 -8.75 -2.60
C TYR A 234 10.55 -8.80 -1.26
N VAL A 235 10.63 -7.74 -0.44
CA VAL A 235 9.94 -7.63 0.86
C VAL A 235 8.46 -7.25 0.70
N HIS A 236 8.08 -6.67 -0.45
CA HIS A 236 6.75 -6.11 -0.67
C HIS A 236 5.63 -7.12 -0.50
N ASN A 237 5.67 -8.21 -1.27
CA ASN A 237 4.59 -9.19 -1.31
C ASN A 237 4.45 -9.95 0.02
N PRO A 238 5.54 -10.33 0.71
CA PRO A 238 5.45 -10.86 2.07
C PRO A 238 4.77 -9.89 3.07
N LEU A 239 5.09 -8.59 3.02
CA LEU A 239 4.43 -7.59 3.87
C LEU A 239 2.93 -7.44 3.54
N VAL A 240 2.56 -7.37 2.27
CA VAL A 240 1.15 -7.31 1.85
C VAL A 240 0.40 -8.56 2.30
N SER A 241 1.01 -9.74 2.13
CA SER A 241 0.42 -11.02 2.56
C SER A 241 0.20 -11.04 4.07
N ARG A 242 1.17 -10.56 4.86
CA ARG A 242 1.02 -10.42 6.31
C ARG A 242 -0.18 -9.54 6.68
N VAL A 243 -0.32 -8.40 6.01
CA VAL A 243 -1.46 -7.49 6.24
C VAL A 243 -2.78 -8.17 5.87
N LYS A 244 -2.84 -8.88 4.73
CA LYS A 244 -4.04 -9.61 4.29
C LYS A 244 -4.46 -10.70 5.27
N VAL A 245 -3.52 -11.50 5.77
CA VAL A 245 -3.81 -12.52 6.80
C VAL A 245 -4.43 -11.89 8.04
N LEU A 246 -3.82 -10.81 8.55
CA LEU A 246 -4.31 -10.14 9.76
C LEU A 246 -5.69 -9.48 9.57
N SER A 247 -6.03 -9.11 8.33
CA SER A 247 -7.28 -8.42 8.00
C SER A 247 -8.38 -9.33 7.44
N GLY A 248 -8.14 -10.65 7.38
CA GLY A 248 -9.09 -11.63 6.84
C GLY A 248 -9.31 -11.52 5.33
N LEU A 249 -8.35 -10.94 4.59
CA LEU A 249 -8.42 -10.78 3.14
C LEU A 249 -7.94 -12.03 2.40
N ASP A 250 -8.44 -12.23 1.19
CA ASP A 250 -8.07 -13.37 0.35
C ASP A 250 -6.66 -13.18 -0.23
N LEU A 251 -5.77 -14.10 0.13
CA LEU A 251 -4.39 -14.12 -0.32
C LEU A 251 -4.24 -14.40 -1.81
N ALA A 252 -5.16 -15.16 -2.43
CA ALA A 252 -5.09 -15.48 -3.86
C ALA A 252 -5.52 -14.31 -4.76
N ILE A 253 -6.21 -13.32 -4.19
CA ILE A 253 -6.77 -12.20 -4.93
C ILE A 253 -5.80 -11.01 -4.91
N HIS A 254 -5.13 -10.73 -6.04
CA HIS A 254 -4.19 -9.59 -6.15
C HIS A 254 -4.59 -8.53 -7.19
N PHE A 255 -5.65 -8.79 -7.96
CA PHE A 255 -6.02 -8.00 -9.15
C PHE A 255 -7.31 -7.19 -9.00
N ILE A 256 -7.96 -7.27 -7.84
CA ILE A 256 -9.08 -6.40 -7.47
C ILE A 256 -8.80 -5.76 -6.10
N PRO A 257 -9.34 -4.56 -5.83
CA PRO A 257 -9.23 -3.96 -4.51
C PRO A 257 -9.90 -4.84 -3.44
N GLN A 258 -9.32 -4.85 -2.24
CA GLN A 258 -9.87 -5.55 -1.08
C GLN A 258 -9.83 -4.64 0.15
N ASP A 259 -10.84 -4.74 1.02
CA ASP A 259 -10.93 -3.97 2.25
C ASP A 259 -11.18 -4.90 3.44
N GLY A 260 -10.45 -4.66 4.53
CA GLY A 260 -10.50 -5.50 5.72
C GLY A 260 -10.25 -4.71 7.00
N LYS A 261 -10.35 -5.39 8.14
CA LYS A 261 -10.15 -4.79 9.47
C LYS A 261 -9.21 -5.63 10.31
N ILE A 262 -8.39 -4.99 11.12
CA ILE A 262 -7.53 -5.64 12.12
C ILE A 262 -7.85 -5.04 13.48
N HIS A 263 -8.07 -5.88 14.48
CA HIS A 263 -8.17 -5.46 15.87
C HIS A 263 -6.89 -5.84 16.61
N THR A 264 -6.23 -4.87 17.22
CA THR A 264 -4.95 -5.07 17.91
C THR A 264 -4.91 -4.25 19.20
N VAL A 265 -4.10 -4.72 20.15
CA VAL A 265 -3.77 -4.00 21.38
C VAL A 265 -2.30 -3.62 21.35
N LEU A 266 -2.00 -2.34 21.57
CA LEU A 266 -0.64 -1.82 21.74
C LEU A 266 -0.60 -0.97 23.02
N ASN A 267 0.35 -1.26 23.92
CA ASN A 267 0.49 -0.53 25.20
C ASN A 267 -0.84 -0.41 26.00
N ASN A 268 -1.60 -1.51 26.09
CA ASN A 268 -2.95 -1.58 26.68
C ASN A 268 -4.02 -0.69 26.03
N LYS A 269 -3.76 -0.11 24.85
CA LYS A 269 -4.76 0.63 24.06
C LYS A 269 -5.32 -0.27 22.96
N LYS A 270 -6.65 -0.32 22.87
CA LYS A 270 -7.34 -0.95 21.75
C LYS A 270 -7.23 -0.06 20.51
N ILE A 271 -6.86 -0.67 19.39
CA ILE A 271 -6.67 0.01 18.12
C ILE A 271 -7.39 -0.82 17.05
N GLU A 272 -8.24 -0.17 16.27
CA GLU A 272 -8.80 -0.73 15.04
C GLU A 272 -7.97 -0.22 13.86
N LEU A 273 -7.56 -1.12 12.98
CA LEU A 273 -6.91 -0.76 11.73
C LEU A 273 -7.84 -1.10 10.58
N ARG A 274 -8.06 -0.13 9.68
CA ARG A 274 -8.75 -0.39 8.41
C ARG A 274 -7.75 -0.56 7.30
N VAL A 275 -7.80 -1.68 6.63
CA VAL A 275 -6.88 -2.08 5.57
C VAL A 275 -7.58 -1.95 4.24
N SER A 276 -6.90 -1.37 3.26
CA SER A 276 -7.31 -1.39 1.86
C SER A 276 -6.14 -1.77 0.98
N THR A 277 -6.30 -2.77 0.11
CA THR A 277 -5.33 -3.13 -0.92
C THR A 277 -5.84 -2.71 -2.29
N LEU A 278 -4.95 -2.17 -3.12
CA LEU A 278 -5.25 -1.67 -4.46
C LEU A 278 -4.20 -2.22 -5.43
N PRO A 279 -4.59 -2.98 -6.48
CA PRO A 279 -3.66 -3.44 -7.50
C PRO A 279 -3.01 -2.26 -8.24
N THR A 280 -1.69 -2.31 -8.42
CA THR A 280 -0.94 -1.34 -9.24
C THR A 280 0.02 -2.07 -10.19
N ILE A 281 0.65 -1.33 -11.11
CA ILE A 281 1.58 -1.88 -12.10
C ILE A 281 2.77 -2.67 -11.51
N HIS A 282 3.13 -2.41 -10.25
CA HIS A 282 4.28 -3.04 -9.60
C HIS A 282 3.88 -3.91 -8.40
N GLY A 283 2.59 -4.20 -8.20
CA GLY A 283 2.08 -4.96 -7.08
C GLY A 283 0.98 -4.22 -6.32
N GLU A 284 0.51 -4.77 -5.21
CA GLU A 284 -0.58 -4.16 -4.45
C GLU A 284 -0.08 -3.01 -3.58
N LYS A 285 -0.63 -1.81 -3.81
CA LYS A 285 -0.53 -0.71 -2.86
C LYS A 285 -1.45 -1.04 -1.68
N THR A 286 -0.91 -1.00 -0.47
CA THR A 286 -1.68 -1.23 0.75
C THR A 286 -1.71 0.03 1.59
N VAL A 287 -2.90 0.42 2.05
CA VAL A 287 -3.10 1.53 2.99
C VAL A 287 -3.72 0.98 4.26
N ILE A 288 -3.17 1.36 5.40
CA ILE A 288 -3.64 0.96 6.73
C ILE A 288 -3.99 2.24 7.48
N ARG A 289 -5.27 2.49 7.70
CA ARG A 289 -5.74 3.61 8.51
C ARG A 289 -5.79 3.19 9.98
N ILE A 290 -5.17 3.98 10.84
CA ILE A 290 -5.11 3.75 12.28
C ILE A 290 -6.27 4.49 12.93
N LEU A 291 -7.15 3.76 13.62
CA LEU A 291 -8.24 4.32 14.41
C LEU A 291 -7.98 4.03 15.88
N SER A 292 -7.87 5.10 16.69
CA SER A 292 -7.62 5.00 18.13
C SER A 292 -8.81 5.53 18.94
N ASP A 293 -9.19 4.82 20.00
CA ASP A 293 -10.33 5.17 20.87
C ASP A 293 -10.20 6.54 21.58
N GLU A 294 -9.00 7.13 21.62
CA GLU A 294 -8.74 8.40 22.34
C GLU A 294 -9.44 9.62 21.71
N GLU A 295 -9.73 9.61 20.40
CA GLU A 295 -10.42 10.72 19.72
C GLU A 295 -11.88 10.89 20.17
N ILE A 296 -12.50 9.83 20.72
CA ILE A 296 -13.94 9.77 21.02
C ILE A 296 -14.33 10.65 22.22
N LYS A 297 -13.39 10.92 23.14
CA LYS A 297 -13.67 11.60 24.43
C LYS A 297 -13.27 13.08 24.46
N LEU A 298 -13.01 13.69 23.30
CA LEU A 298 -12.55 15.07 23.23
C LEU A 298 -13.69 16.05 23.61
N PRO A 299 -13.50 16.92 24.63
CA PRO A 299 -14.47 17.97 24.89
C PRO A 299 -14.46 19.01 23.75
N LEU A 300 -15.59 19.65 23.48
CA LEU A 300 -15.73 20.66 22.41
C LEU A 300 -14.65 21.76 22.52
N GLU A 301 -14.29 22.17 23.73
CA GLU A 301 -13.20 23.11 24.01
C GLU A 301 -11.87 22.70 23.40
N SER A 302 -11.54 21.41 23.47
CA SER A 302 -10.27 20.87 22.96
C SER A 302 -10.21 20.89 21.43
N LEU A 303 -11.38 20.89 20.76
CA LEU A 303 -11.47 20.96 19.32
C LEU A 303 -11.25 22.37 18.76
N GLY A 304 -11.32 23.41 19.60
CA GLY A 304 -11.16 24.81 19.19
C GLY A 304 -12.39 25.69 19.43
N PHE A 305 -13.48 25.15 19.99
CA PHE A 305 -14.64 25.95 20.38
C PHE A 305 -14.30 26.84 21.58
N ARG A 306 -14.60 28.15 21.47
CA ARG A 306 -14.30 29.14 22.53
C ARG A 306 -15.38 30.19 22.68
N GLY A 307 -15.37 30.83 23.85
CA GLY A 307 -16.11 32.06 24.13
C GLY A 307 -17.58 31.99 23.72
N LYS A 308 -18.03 33.00 22.95
CA LYS A 308 -19.42 33.11 22.48
C LYS A 308 -19.83 31.97 21.56
N THR A 309 -18.91 31.49 20.69
CA THR A 309 -19.19 30.41 19.73
C THR A 309 -19.47 29.09 20.45
N LEU A 310 -18.65 28.73 21.45
CA LEU A 310 -18.88 27.54 22.27
C LEU A 310 -20.24 27.59 22.97
N ARG A 311 -20.56 28.73 23.61
CA ARG A 311 -21.83 28.89 24.31
C ARG A 311 -23.02 28.78 23.37
N LYS A 312 -23.01 29.50 22.24
CA LYS A 312 -24.07 29.43 21.22
C LYS A 312 -24.24 28.00 20.68
N PHE A 313 -23.14 27.30 20.40
CA PHE A 313 -23.21 25.92 19.90
C PHE A 313 -23.83 24.96 20.93
N ARG A 314 -23.43 25.08 22.20
CA ARG A 314 -24.03 24.31 23.31
C ARG A 314 -25.52 24.57 23.47
N GLU A 315 -25.94 25.83 23.41
CA GLU A 315 -27.36 26.22 23.46
C GLU A 315 -28.15 25.62 22.28
N MET A 316 -27.55 25.55 21.08
CA MET A 316 -28.19 24.99 19.89
C MET A 316 -28.35 23.48 19.96
N ILE A 317 -27.30 22.73 20.32
CA ILE A 317 -27.34 21.26 20.38
C ILE A 317 -28.23 20.72 21.50
N LEU A 318 -28.65 21.56 22.46
CA LEU A 318 -29.60 21.19 23.51
C LEU A 318 -31.06 21.54 23.16
N LYS A 319 -31.32 22.12 21.98
CA LYS A 319 -32.69 22.37 21.51
C LYS A 319 -33.46 21.05 21.31
N PRO A 320 -34.80 21.04 21.49
CA PRO A 320 -35.60 19.84 21.29
C PRO A 320 -35.67 19.41 19.83
N GLN A 321 -35.72 20.37 18.90
CA GLN A 321 -35.85 20.10 17.47
C GLN A 321 -35.09 21.09 16.60
N GLY A 322 -34.83 20.69 15.37
CA GLY A 322 -34.17 21.51 14.34
C GLY A 322 -32.93 20.84 13.76
N ILE A 323 -32.35 21.42 12.70
CA ILE A 323 -31.16 20.89 12.02
C ILE A 323 -29.93 21.70 12.40
N ILE A 324 -28.84 21.00 12.74
CA ILE A 324 -27.50 21.57 12.83
C ILE A 324 -26.60 20.87 11.81
N LEU A 325 -25.96 21.65 10.96
CA LEU A 325 -25.08 21.14 9.91
C LEU A 325 -23.62 21.45 10.22
N VAL A 326 -22.75 20.45 10.11
CA VAL A 326 -21.31 20.64 10.16
C VAL A 326 -20.75 20.51 8.76
N THR A 327 -20.06 21.53 8.27
CA THR A 327 -19.59 21.59 6.88
C THR A 327 -18.08 21.73 6.78
N GLY A 328 -17.54 21.26 5.67
CA GLY A 328 -16.12 21.34 5.34
C GLY A 328 -15.65 20.17 4.46
N PRO A 329 -14.44 20.27 3.90
CA PRO A 329 -13.87 19.24 3.04
C PRO A 329 -13.61 17.94 3.81
N THR A 330 -13.20 16.91 3.09
CA THR A 330 -12.73 15.66 3.70
C THR A 330 -11.56 15.94 4.65
N GLY A 331 -11.56 15.29 5.83
CA GLY A 331 -10.50 15.48 6.83
C GLY A 331 -10.59 16.79 7.62
N SER A 332 -11.67 17.56 7.54
CA SER A 332 -11.85 18.78 8.35
C SER A 332 -12.28 18.52 9.81
N GLY A 333 -12.45 17.26 10.22
CA GLY A 333 -12.84 16.89 11.60
C GLY A 333 -14.34 16.93 11.90
N LYS A 334 -15.21 16.86 10.87
CA LYS A 334 -16.68 16.95 11.05
C LYS A 334 -17.24 15.86 11.97
N SER A 335 -16.87 14.61 11.73
CA SER A 335 -17.33 13.46 12.53
C SER A 335 -16.88 13.58 13.98
N THR A 336 -15.63 14.00 14.22
CA THR A 336 -15.10 14.26 15.58
C THR A 336 -15.93 15.32 16.32
N THR A 337 -16.28 16.42 15.64
CA THR A 337 -17.14 17.47 16.23
C THR A 337 -18.54 16.97 16.52
N LEU A 338 -19.14 16.19 15.61
CA LEU A 338 -20.47 15.63 15.81
C LEU A 338 -20.51 14.61 16.94
N TYR A 339 -19.51 13.74 17.05
CA TYR A 339 -19.41 12.77 18.16
C TYR A 339 -19.22 13.49 19.51
N SER A 340 -18.41 14.55 19.53
CA SER A 340 -18.25 15.40 20.71
C SER A 340 -19.56 16.10 21.10
N ALA A 341 -20.36 16.52 20.12
CA ALA A 341 -21.68 17.07 20.34
C ALA A 341 -22.66 16.01 20.90
N ILE A 342 -22.69 14.80 20.33
CA ILE A 342 -23.51 13.68 20.85
C ILE A 342 -23.16 13.37 22.31
N ASN A 343 -21.86 13.26 22.63
CA ASN A 343 -21.43 13.01 24.00
C ASN A 343 -21.84 14.15 24.94
N TYR A 344 -21.76 15.41 24.48
CA TYR A 344 -22.25 16.54 25.26
C TYR A 344 -23.77 16.46 25.49
N ILE A 345 -24.57 16.16 24.47
CA ILE A 345 -26.02 16.01 24.58
C ILE A 345 -26.37 14.88 25.55
N LYS A 346 -25.80 13.68 25.35
CA LYS A 346 -26.01 12.50 26.22
C LYS A 346 -25.72 12.81 27.69
N ASN A 347 -24.62 13.50 27.97
CA ASN A 347 -24.22 13.83 29.34
C ASN A 347 -25.13 14.88 30.01
N ASN A 348 -25.79 15.74 29.23
CA ASN A 348 -26.71 16.76 29.74
C ASN A 348 -28.17 16.33 29.70
N ARG A 349 -28.50 15.29 28.91
CA ARG A 349 -29.84 14.72 28.74
C ARG A 349 -29.71 13.18 28.72
N PRO A 350 -29.60 12.51 29.88
CA PRO A 350 -29.34 11.07 29.92
C PRO A 350 -30.53 10.20 29.49
N ASN A 351 -31.76 10.74 29.52
CA ASN A 351 -32.99 10.01 29.23
C ASN A 351 -33.56 10.37 27.85
N ILE A 352 -32.72 10.31 26.82
CA ILE A 352 -33.13 10.55 25.43
C ILE A 352 -32.62 9.44 24.53
N ASN A 353 -33.37 9.15 23.47
CA ASN A 353 -32.98 8.20 22.46
C ASN A 353 -32.17 8.89 21.36
N ILE A 354 -30.90 8.50 21.23
CA ILE A 354 -30.01 9.00 20.18
C ILE A 354 -29.75 7.88 19.19
N VAL A 355 -30.07 8.12 17.91
CA VAL A 355 -29.87 7.15 16.84
C VAL A 355 -29.05 7.79 15.70
N THR A 356 -28.05 7.09 15.18
CA THR A 356 -27.20 7.57 14.09
C THR A 356 -27.31 6.70 12.84
N ILE A 357 -27.03 7.28 11.67
CA ILE A 357 -26.86 6.58 10.39
C ILE A 357 -25.52 7.02 9.81
N GLU A 358 -24.63 6.08 9.51
CA GLU A 358 -23.24 6.39 9.13
C GLU A 358 -22.73 5.46 8.02
N ASP A 359 -21.77 5.94 7.22
CA ASP A 359 -21.18 5.20 6.09
C ASP A 359 -19.66 5.38 6.04
N PRO A 360 -18.88 4.54 6.75
CA PRO A 360 -19.29 3.59 7.79
C PRO A 360 -19.39 4.24 9.18
N VAL A 361 -19.78 3.46 10.21
CA VAL A 361 -19.62 3.89 11.61
C VAL A 361 -18.13 3.97 11.92
N GLU A 362 -17.64 5.15 12.32
CA GLU A 362 -16.19 5.37 12.56
C GLU A 362 -15.73 4.79 13.89
N TYR A 363 -16.51 5.05 14.96
CA TYR A 363 -16.26 4.51 16.29
C TYR A 363 -17.58 4.15 16.98
N GLN A 364 -17.52 3.17 17.89
CA GLN A 364 -18.67 2.79 18.69
C GLN A 364 -18.84 3.76 19.87
N LEU A 365 -19.99 4.44 19.92
CA LEU A 365 -20.36 5.35 20.99
C LEU A 365 -21.20 4.61 22.05
N PRO A 366 -20.72 4.46 23.29
CA PRO A 366 -21.47 3.77 24.32
C PRO A 366 -22.82 4.45 24.61
N GLY A 367 -23.89 3.65 24.57
CA GLY A 367 -25.27 4.10 24.81
C GLY A 367 -25.93 4.81 23.64
N ILE A 368 -25.35 4.74 22.43
CA ILE A 368 -25.91 5.32 21.20
C ILE A 368 -26.25 4.19 20.23
N ASN A 369 -27.43 4.26 19.61
CA ASN A 369 -27.84 3.28 18.60
C ASN A 369 -27.29 3.70 17.24
N GLN A 370 -26.22 3.04 16.75
CA GLN A 370 -25.57 3.42 15.49
C GLN A 370 -25.92 2.46 14.35
N VAL A 371 -26.48 2.98 13.27
CA VAL A 371 -26.86 2.23 12.07
C VAL A 371 -25.83 2.45 10.97
N GLN A 372 -25.27 1.38 10.42
CA GLN A 372 -24.38 1.47 9.26
C GLN A 372 -25.16 1.34 7.94
N VAL A 373 -24.79 2.16 6.96
CA VAL A 373 -25.28 2.06 5.58
C VAL A 373 -24.74 0.79 4.91
N TYR A 374 -25.62 0.03 4.26
CA TYR A 374 -25.28 -1.13 3.44
C TYR A 374 -26.02 -1.04 2.11
N THR A 375 -25.41 -0.36 1.13
CA THR A 375 -26.02 -0.12 -0.20
C THR A 375 -26.42 -1.41 -0.92
N LYS A 376 -25.57 -2.46 -0.88
CA LYS A 376 -25.87 -3.78 -1.48
C LYS A 376 -27.08 -4.50 -0.86
N ARG A 377 -27.49 -4.12 0.36
CA ARG A 377 -28.65 -4.68 1.07
C ARG A 377 -29.83 -3.69 1.10
N ASN A 378 -29.82 -2.67 0.24
CA ASN A 378 -30.80 -1.59 0.20
C ASN A 378 -30.95 -0.75 1.49
N MET A 379 -29.99 -0.85 2.42
CA MET A 379 -29.95 -0.01 3.63
C MET A 379 -29.22 1.31 3.31
N THR A 380 -29.89 2.23 2.60
CA THR A 380 -29.38 3.57 2.25
C THR A 380 -29.66 4.61 3.35
N PHE A 381 -29.02 5.78 3.30
CA PHE A 381 -29.31 6.89 4.23
C PHE A 381 -30.81 7.21 4.31
N ALA A 382 -31.46 7.43 3.17
CA ALA A 382 -32.90 7.73 3.13
C ALA A 382 -33.77 6.57 3.67
N ALA A 383 -33.41 5.31 3.40
CA ALA A 383 -34.15 4.15 3.89
C ALA A 383 -34.01 4.00 5.41
N ALA A 384 -32.77 4.06 5.92
CA ALA A 384 -32.48 4.01 7.35
C ALA A 384 -33.16 5.15 8.10
N LEU A 385 -33.08 6.39 7.59
CA LEU A 385 -33.69 7.56 8.21
C LEU A 385 -35.21 7.45 8.32
N ARG A 386 -35.89 6.95 7.29
CA ARG A 386 -37.33 6.66 7.37
C ARG A 386 -37.64 5.60 8.43
N SER A 387 -36.76 4.64 8.65
CA SER A 387 -36.95 3.61 9.67
C SER A 387 -36.75 4.17 11.07
N ILE A 388 -35.71 4.97 11.26
CA ILE A 388 -35.38 5.61 12.55
C ILE A 388 -36.51 6.50 13.05
N LEU A 389 -37.24 7.20 12.17
CA LEU A 389 -38.40 7.99 12.57
C LEU A 389 -39.55 7.17 13.20
N ARG A 390 -39.52 5.84 13.11
CA ARG A 390 -40.44 4.92 13.81
C ARG A 390 -39.79 4.24 15.01
N GLN A 391 -38.65 4.73 15.48
CA GLN A 391 -37.91 4.20 16.63
C GLN A 391 -37.96 5.14 17.84
N ASP A 392 -38.86 6.11 17.83
CA ASP A 392 -38.99 7.12 18.89
C ASP A 392 -37.67 7.85 19.23
N PRO A 393 -36.94 8.42 18.24
CA PRO A 393 -35.69 9.12 18.50
C PRO A 393 -35.95 10.54 19.02
N ASP A 394 -35.10 11.05 19.90
CA ASP A 394 -35.05 12.48 20.24
C ASP A 394 -34.02 13.21 19.36
N VAL A 395 -32.86 12.57 19.16
CA VAL A 395 -31.73 13.10 18.40
C VAL A 395 -31.34 12.11 17.31
N ILE A 396 -31.24 12.61 16.09
CA ILE A 396 -30.86 11.83 14.92
C ILE A 396 -29.56 12.39 14.36
N LEU A 397 -28.53 11.56 14.22
CA LEU A 397 -27.35 11.91 13.42
C LEU A 397 -27.45 11.25 12.06
N VAL A 398 -27.42 12.04 11.00
CA VAL A 398 -27.28 11.56 9.62
C VAL A 398 -25.86 11.88 9.18
N GLY A 399 -25.05 10.86 8.91
CA GLY A 399 -23.62 11.00 8.62
C GLY A 399 -23.34 12.08 7.58
N GLU A 400 -24.15 12.15 6.53
CA GLU A 400 -24.13 13.21 5.53
C GLU A 400 -25.43 13.28 4.73
N ILE A 401 -25.70 14.45 4.17
CA ILE A 401 -26.80 14.66 3.22
C ILE A 401 -26.21 14.80 1.80
N ARG A 402 -26.31 13.74 1.01
CA ARG A 402 -25.81 13.73 -0.39
C ARG A 402 -26.89 13.99 -1.44
N ASP A 403 -28.12 13.60 -1.15
CA ASP A 403 -29.23 13.55 -2.10
C ASP A 403 -30.50 14.22 -1.57
N THR A 404 -31.40 14.56 -2.48
CA THR A 404 -32.69 15.22 -2.22
C THR A 404 -33.56 14.43 -1.24
N LYS A 405 -33.66 13.11 -1.38
CA LYS A 405 -34.56 12.30 -0.53
C LYS A 405 -34.09 12.34 0.92
N THR A 406 -32.79 12.17 1.15
CA THR A 406 -32.19 12.26 2.49
C THR A 406 -32.41 13.66 3.09
N ALA A 407 -32.21 14.72 2.30
CA ALA A 407 -32.44 16.09 2.73
C ALA A 407 -33.91 16.36 3.13
N GLU A 408 -34.86 15.94 2.30
CA GLU A 408 -36.30 16.12 2.57
C GLU A 408 -36.74 15.42 3.86
N ILE A 409 -36.28 14.18 4.09
CA ILE A 409 -36.62 13.44 5.29
C ILE A 409 -36.00 14.10 6.52
N ALA A 410 -34.75 14.58 6.44
CA ALA A 410 -34.08 15.28 7.54
C ALA A 410 -34.81 16.59 7.93
N VAL A 411 -35.27 17.36 6.94
CA VAL A 411 -36.09 18.56 7.14
C VAL A 411 -37.43 18.23 7.78
N ARG A 412 -38.13 17.19 7.31
CA ARG A 412 -39.38 16.76 7.92
C ARG A 412 -39.18 16.26 9.36
N ALA A 413 -38.12 15.51 9.63
CA ALA A 413 -37.77 15.07 10.97
C ALA A 413 -37.59 16.26 11.92
N ALA A 414 -36.84 17.27 11.48
CA ALA A 414 -36.60 18.49 12.25
C ALA A 414 -37.87 19.30 12.53
N LEU A 415 -38.80 19.36 11.57
CA LEU A 415 -40.09 20.02 11.75
C LEU A 415 -41.08 19.22 12.62
N THR A 416 -40.84 17.93 12.80
CA THR A 416 -41.72 17.00 13.56
C THR A 416 -41.18 16.68 14.96
N GLY A 417 -40.33 17.55 15.52
CA GLY A 417 -39.92 17.43 16.93
C GLY A 417 -38.54 16.81 17.17
N HIS A 418 -37.75 16.54 16.13
CA HIS A 418 -36.45 15.87 16.27
C HIS A 418 -35.28 16.85 16.14
N LEU A 419 -34.23 16.68 16.94
CA LEU A 419 -32.96 17.35 16.69
C LEU A 419 -32.15 16.52 15.69
N VAL A 420 -31.82 17.11 14.54
CA VAL A 420 -31.07 16.44 13.47
C VAL A 420 -29.67 17.05 13.36
N LEU A 421 -28.65 16.21 13.50
CA LEU A 421 -27.26 16.55 13.27
C LEU A 421 -26.80 15.94 11.94
N SER A 422 -26.18 16.72 11.06
CA SER A 422 -25.65 16.15 9.81
C SER A 422 -24.44 16.90 9.26
N THR A 423 -23.89 16.39 8.16
CA THR A 423 -22.79 17.03 7.44
C THR A 423 -23.12 17.34 5.98
N LEU A 424 -22.44 18.36 5.47
CA LEU A 424 -22.37 18.70 4.05
C LEU A 424 -20.92 18.99 3.65
N HIS A 425 -20.63 18.83 2.36
CA HIS A 425 -19.33 19.14 1.77
C HIS A 425 -19.37 20.52 1.10
N THR A 426 -19.44 21.58 1.90
CA THR A 426 -19.34 22.97 1.42
C THR A 426 -18.12 23.69 1.97
N ASN A 427 -17.69 24.74 1.26
CA ASN A 427 -16.50 25.48 1.65
C ASN A 427 -16.74 26.41 2.85
N ASP A 428 -17.94 26.97 3.00
CA ASP A 428 -18.32 27.87 4.08
C ASP A 428 -19.73 27.55 4.60
N SER A 429 -20.17 28.32 5.59
CA SER A 429 -21.47 28.14 6.24
C SER A 429 -22.65 28.59 5.39
N VAL A 430 -22.49 29.64 4.56
CA VAL A 430 -23.58 30.18 3.71
C VAL A 430 -23.81 29.31 2.49
N GLY A 431 -22.76 28.78 1.86
CA GLY A 431 -22.85 27.86 0.73
C GLY A 431 -23.57 26.55 1.08
N ALA A 432 -23.64 26.19 2.36
CA ALA A 432 -24.48 25.07 2.82
C ALA A 432 -25.98 25.31 2.59
N ILE A 433 -26.43 26.56 2.74
CA ILE A 433 -27.82 26.96 2.46
C ILE A 433 -28.09 26.86 0.95
N THR A 434 -27.17 27.35 0.14
CA THR A 434 -27.22 27.22 -1.33
C THR A 434 -27.24 25.76 -1.75
N ARG A 435 -26.41 24.91 -1.12
CA ARG A 435 -26.38 23.47 -1.40
C ARG A 435 -27.70 22.77 -1.07
N LEU A 436 -28.34 23.10 0.04
CA LEU A 436 -29.66 22.54 0.36
C LEU A 436 -30.74 22.97 -0.64
N LYS A 437 -30.66 24.21 -1.14
CA LYS A 437 -31.53 24.70 -2.21
C LYS A 437 -31.30 23.92 -3.52
N GLU A 438 -30.05 23.67 -3.89
CA GLU A 438 -29.70 22.82 -5.06
C GLU A 438 -30.22 21.39 -4.92
N LEU A 439 -30.26 20.87 -3.69
CA LEU A 439 -30.86 19.57 -3.38
C LEU A 439 -32.40 19.59 -3.40
N GLY A 440 -33.03 20.73 -3.69
CA GLY A 440 -34.48 20.85 -3.85
C GLY A 440 -35.23 21.25 -2.57
N ILE A 441 -34.54 21.71 -1.52
CA ILE A 441 -35.19 22.17 -0.30
C ILE A 441 -35.57 23.66 -0.41
N ASP A 442 -36.86 23.95 -0.24
CA ASP A 442 -37.38 25.31 -0.28
C ASP A 442 -36.85 26.18 0.86
N ARG A 443 -36.64 27.47 0.56
CA ARG A 443 -36.10 28.45 1.52
C ARG A 443 -36.95 28.59 2.77
N SER A 444 -38.28 28.52 2.65
CA SER A 444 -39.21 28.58 3.79
C SER A 444 -38.98 27.40 4.75
N LEU A 445 -38.84 26.19 4.22
CA LEU A 445 -38.55 25.01 5.02
C LEU A 445 -37.17 25.11 5.68
N LEU A 446 -36.18 25.69 5.01
CA LEU A 446 -34.86 25.94 5.58
C LEU A 446 -34.92 26.93 6.75
N THR A 447 -35.69 28.02 6.63
CA THR A 447 -35.82 29.01 7.72
C THR A 447 -36.56 28.45 8.94
N ASP A 448 -37.41 27.45 8.75
CA ASP A 448 -38.18 26.84 9.84
C ASP A 448 -37.44 25.67 10.50
N SER A 449 -36.59 24.97 9.75
CA SER A 449 -35.90 23.77 10.24
C SER A 449 -34.46 24.00 10.71
N LEU A 450 -33.68 24.90 10.10
CA LEU A 450 -32.27 25.09 10.46
C LEU A 450 -32.10 25.88 11.77
N LEU A 451 -31.28 25.36 12.69
CA LEU A 451 -30.81 26.07 13.88
C LEU A 451 -29.48 26.79 13.63
N GLY A 452 -28.56 26.11 12.95
CA GLY A 452 -27.23 26.66 12.68
C GLY A 452 -26.38 25.79 11.77
N ILE A 453 -25.34 26.42 11.21
CA ILE A 453 -24.38 25.79 10.31
C ILE A 453 -22.97 26.11 10.82
N LEU A 454 -22.20 25.06 11.08
CA LEU A 454 -20.83 25.10 11.57
C LEU A 454 -19.88 24.77 10.41
N ALA A 455 -19.22 25.77 9.84
CA ALA A 455 -18.14 25.52 8.89
C ALA A 455 -16.81 25.29 9.63
N GLN A 456 -16.08 24.25 9.22
CA GLN A 456 -14.88 23.78 9.91
C GLN A 456 -13.71 23.53 8.96
N ARG A 457 -12.50 23.87 9.43
CA ARG A 457 -11.20 23.48 8.85
C ARG A 457 -10.26 23.02 9.96
N LEU A 458 -9.25 22.23 9.64
CA LEU A 458 -8.17 21.89 10.59
C LEU A 458 -6.90 22.66 10.22
N ALA A 459 -6.25 23.23 11.23
CA ALA A 459 -4.95 23.86 11.12
C ALA A 459 -3.95 23.16 12.05
N LYS A 460 -2.67 23.17 11.66
CA LYS A 460 -1.58 22.60 12.46
C LYS A 460 -1.31 23.48 13.68
N LYS A 461 -1.13 22.86 14.85
CA LYS A 461 -0.73 23.56 16.07
C LYS A 461 0.79 23.76 16.08
N ILE A 462 1.24 24.92 16.52
CA ILE A 462 2.66 25.15 16.80
C ILE A 462 3.09 24.19 17.92
N CYS A 463 4.22 23.52 17.75
CA CYS A 463 4.80 22.66 18.77
C CYS A 463 5.12 23.49 20.03
N THR A 464 4.60 23.06 21.19
CA THR A 464 4.76 23.77 22.47
C THR A 464 6.21 23.85 22.94
N ASN A 465 7.06 22.88 22.54
CA ASN A 465 8.44 22.78 23.00
C ASN A 465 9.40 23.71 22.24
N CYS A 466 9.09 24.02 20.98
CA CYS A 466 9.93 24.86 20.13
C CYS A 466 9.22 26.15 19.67
N LYS A 467 8.10 26.49 20.32
CA LYS A 467 7.34 27.71 20.05
C LYS A 467 8.18 28.93 20.42
N ARG A 468 8.29 29.87 19.48
CA ARG A 468 8.86 31.19 19.75
C ARG A 468 8.02 32.31 19.16
N ARG A 469 8.23 33.52 19.65
CA ARG A 469 7.70 34.72 19.02
C ARG A 469 8.42 34.95 17.68
N ALA A 470 7.64 35.25 16.65
CA ALA A 470 8.15 35.51 15.31
C ALA A 470 8.04 36.99 14.98
N LYS A 471 9.02 37.52 14.25
CA LYS A 471 8.96 38.87 13.68
C LYS A 471 8.05 38.85 12.45
N LYS A 472 7.43 40.00 12.13
CA LYS A 472 6.49 40.12 11.00
C LYS A 472 7.18 39.86 9.64
N GLU A 473 8.48 40.13 9.56
CA GLU A 473 9.31 39.96 8.37
C GLU A 473 9.57 38.48 8.03
N GLU A 474 9.30 37.56 8.95
CA GLU A 474 9.45 36.11 8.73
C GLU A 474 8.30 35.51 7.91
N PHE A 475 7.25 36.29 7.62
CA PHE A 475 6.07 35.84 6.87
C PHE A 475 5.84 36.70 5.63
N ALA A 476 5.11 36.16 4.65
CA ALA A 476 4.79 36.89 3.43
C ALA A 476 4.03 38.20 3.76
N PRO A 477 4.51 39.38 3.28
CA PRO A 477 3.95 40.68 3.66
C PRO A 477 2.44 40.80 3.46
N LYS A 478 1.91 40.26 2.35
CA LYS A 478 0.48 40.25 2.04
C LYS A 478 -0.38 39.65 3.16
N TYR A 479 0.07 38.56 3.78
CA TYR A 479 -0.70 37.90 4.84
C TYR A 479 -0.62 38.67 6.15
N VAL A 480 0.52 39.29 6.44
CA VAL A 480 0.70 40.16 7.61
C VAL A 480 -0.21 41.39 7.52
N GLU A 481 -0.33 41.99 6.33
CA GLU A 481 -1.21 43.14 6.11
C GLU A 481 -2.69 42.79 6.31
N ILE A 482 -3.15 41.68 5.71
CA ILE A 482 -4.51 41.18 5.91
C ILE A 482 -4.77 40.91 7.39
N ALA A 483 -3.82 40.24 8.06
CA ALA A 483 -3.94 39.89 9.46
C ALA A 483 -4.09 41.13 10.37
N LYS A 484 -3.34 42.20 10.10
CA LYS A 484 -3.42 43.46 10.86
C LYS A 484 -4.74 44.21 10.63
N LYS A 485 -5.32 44.13 9.43
CA LYS A 485 -6.62 44.74 9.14
C LYS A 485 -7.75 44.09 9.94
N ILE A 486 -7.68 42.77 10.12
CA ILE A 486 -8.73 41.99 10.81
C ILE A 486 -8.51 41.98 12.33
N VAL A 487 -7.26 41.78 12.78
CA VAL A 487 -6.89 41.75 14.20
C VAL A 487 -5.85 42.84 14.48
N PRO A 488 -6.27 44.02 14.98
CA PRO A 488 -5.35 45.06 15.39
C PRO A 488 -4.36 44.54 16.44
N ASN A 489 -3.08 44.93 16.31
CA ASN A 489 -1.99 44.49 17.20
C ASN A 489 -1.78 42.95 17.25
N ILE A 490 -1.99 42.27 16.13
CA ILE A 490 -1.74 40.83 16.02
C ILE A 490 -0.30 40.45 16.43
N ARG A 491 -0.18 39.37 17.22
CA ARG A 491 1.09 38.76 17.63
C ARG A 491 1.36 37.53 16.76
N PHE A 492 2.60 37.36 16.32
CA PHE A 492 3.01 36.23 15.50
C PHE A 492 3.90 35.27 16.28
N TYR A 493 3.70 33.99 16.05
CA TYR A 493 4.47 32.89 16.62
C TYR A 493 4.79 31.87 15.52
N THR A 494 5.88 31.12 15.72
CA THR A 494 6.25 29.99 14.86
C THR A 494 6.99 28.93 15.67
N GLY A 495 7.07 27.71 15.15
CA GLY A 495 7.89 26.64 15.71
C GLY A 495 9.23 26.55 14.99
N THR A 496 10.34 26.49 15.72
CA THR A 496 11.67 26.35 15.09
C THR A 496 11.97 24.93 14.58
N GLY A 497 11.19 23.93 15.01
CA GLY A 497 11.53 22.52 14.84
C GLY A 497 12.37 22.01 16.02
N CYS A 498 12.01 20.83 16.53
CA CYS A 498 12.74 20.08 17.54
C CYS A 498 12.42 18.59 17.40
N GLU A 499 13.15 17.73 18.11
CA GLU A 499 12.93 16.28 18.09
C GLU A 499 11.48 15.90 18.43
N MET A 500 10.86 16.59 19.39
CA MET A 500 9.47 16.32 19.80
C MET A 500 8.41 16.55 18.72
N CYS A 501 8.74 17.30 17.66
CA CYS A 501 7.88 17.52 16.50
C CYS A 501 8.52 17.04 15.20
N ASN A 502 9.54 16.19 15.27
CA ASN A 502 10.30 15.71 14.12
C ASN A 502 10.79 16.85 13.21
N PHE A 503 11.25 17.93 13.84
CA PHE A 503 11.78 19.13 13.18
C PHE A 503 10.79 19.88 12.27
N THR A 504 9.49 19.57 12.32
CA THR A 504 8.46 20.24 11.50
C THR A 504 8.00 21.60 12.05
N GLY A 505 8.27 21.86 13.34
CA GLY A 505 7.76 23.02 14.07
C GLY A 505 6.30 22.90 14.53
N HIS A 506 5.59 21.84 14.14
CA HIS A 506 4.16 21.65 14.38
C HIS A 506 3.87 20.30 15.04
N ARG A 507 2.85 20.22 15.89
CA ARG A 507 2.44 18.95 16.48
C ARG A 507 0.94 18.94 16.79
N GLY A 508 0.20 18.09 16.09
CA GLY A 508 -1.25 17.97 16.25
C GLY A 508 -2.01 19.09 15.55
N ARG A 509 -3.33 19.02 15.64
CA ARG A 509 -4.26 19.88 14.89
C ARG A 509 -5.30 20.53 15.79
N ILE A 510 -5.89 21.63 15.33
CA ILE A 510 -7.01 22.32 15.97
C ILE A 510 -8.01 22.77 14.91
N ALA A 511 -9.30 22.82 15.25
CA ALA A 511 -10.32 23.32 14.34
C ALA A 511 -10.36 24.85 14.31
N ILE A 512 -10.44 25.39 13.09
CA ILE A 512 -10.88 26.76 12.82
C ILE A 512 -12.37 26.69 12.50
N ILE A 513 -13.15 27.50 13.19
CA ILE A 513 -14.61 27.35 13.26
C ILE A 513 -15.29 28.66 12.94
N GLU A 514 -16.30 28.58 12.08
CA GLU A 514 -17.30 29.61 11.80
C GLU A 514 -18.69 29.04 12.10
N LEU A 515 -19.47 29.75 12.91
CA LEU A 515 -20.79 29.30 13.34
C LEU A 515 -21.86 30.31 12.92
N LEU A 516 -22.62 29.95 11.89
CA LEU A 516 -23.78 30.68 11.41
C LEU A 516 -25.02 30.22 12.20
N ALA A 517 -25.50 31.05 13.13
CA ALA A 517 -26.75 30.80 13.85
C ALA A 517 -27.93 31.39 13.05
N ILE A 518 -29.02 30.63 12.90
CA ILE A 518 -30.19 31.03 12.12
C ILE A 518 -31.15 31.86 13.01
N THR A 519 -30.81 33.14 13.20
CA THR A 519 -31.65 34.12 13.91
C THR A 519 -32.77 34.65 13.01
N ASN A 520 -33.77 35.35 13.56
CA ASN A 520 -34.86 35.95 12.78
C ASN A 520 -34.35 36.86 11.64
N LYS A 521 -33.26 37.60 11.88
CA LYS A 521 -32.65 38.46 10.88
C LYS A 521 -32.01 37.65 9.74
N VAL A 522 -31.31 36.57 10.08
CA VAL A 522 -30.73 35.64 9.10
C VAL A 522 -31.84 34.93 8.32
N LYS A 523 -32.94 34.51 8.98
CA LYS A 523 -34.11 33.91 8.30
C LYS A 523 -34.64 34.82 7.20
N HIS A 524 -34.84 36.11 7.49
CA HIS A 524 -35.32 37.06 6.50
C HIS A 524 -34.36 37.21 5.31
N ALA A 525 -33.04 37.24 5.57
CA ALA A 525 -32.04 37.27 4.52
C ALA A 525 -32.07 35.98 3.66
N ILE A 526 -32.25 34.80 4.26
CA ILE A 526 -32.38 33.52 3.53
C ILE A 526 -33.57 33.55 2.57
N THR A 527 -34.70 34.15 2.96
CA THR A 527 -35.88 34.28 2.08
C THR A 527 -35.55 35.07 0.81
N THR A 528 -34.79 36.17 0.93
CA THR A 528 -34.31 36.93 -0.24
C THR A 528 -33.32 36.13 -1.08
N GLY A 529 -32.48 35.33 -0.42
CA GLY A 529 -31.56 34.38 -1.05
C GLY A 529 -30.32 34.99 -1.69
N ASP A 530 -29.96 36.16 -1.23
CA ASP A 530 -28.71 36.85 -1.54
C ASP A 530 -27.67 36.45 -0.49
N GLU A 531 -26.61 35.76 -0.92
CA GLU A 531 -25.58 35.24 0.00
C GLU A 531 -24.86 36.34 0.76
N ASP A 532 -24.64 37.50 0.14
CA ASP A 532 -23.93 38.61 0.77
C ASP A 532 -24.78 39.23 1.87
N LYS A 533 -26.09 39.37 1.65
CA LYS A 533 -27.03 39.79 2.70
C LYS A 533 -27.09 38.79 3.85
N ILE A 534 -27.00 37.49 3.57
CA ILE A 534 -26.95 36.46 4.62
C ILE A 534 -25.66 36.61 5.44
N ARG A 535 -24.50 36.79 4.79
CA ARG A 535 -23.21 37.01 5.48
C ARG A 535 -23.23 38.28 6.32
N GLU A 536 -23.77 39.38 5.77
CA GLU A 536 -23.89 40.66 6.48
C GLU A 536 -24.79 40.54 7.72
N ALA A 537 -25.98 39.93 7.57
CA ALA A 537 -26.89 39.68 8.68
C ALA A 537 -26.21 38.82 9.77
N ALA A 538 -25.52 37.76 9.37
CA ALA A 538 -24.82 36.87 10.29
C ALA A 538 -23.68 37.59 11.05
N LYS A 539 -22.88 38.41 10.36
CA LYS A 539 -21.82 39.22 10.99
C LYS A 539 -22.40 40.21 11.99
N GLN A 540 -23.51 40.88 11.66
CA GLN A 540 -24.20 41.80 12.56
C GLN A 540 -24.74 41.09 13.82
N GLU A 541 -25.11 39.81 13.71
CA GLU A 541 -25.52 38.94 14.83
C GLU A 541 -24.32 38.30 15.58
N GLY A 542 -23.10 38.74 15.26
CA GLY A 542 -21.87 38.34 15.93
C GLY A 542 -21.32 36.99 15.48
N MET A 543 -21.53 36.60 14.23
CA MET A 543 -20.79 35.49 13.60
C MET A 543 -19.33 35.91 13.38
N THR A 544 -18.40 35.06 13.83
CA THR A 544 -16.97 35.16 13.50
C THR A 544 -16.71 34.27 12.28
N THR A 545 -16.11 34.85 11.23
CA THR A 545 -15.76 34.13 10.00
C THR A 545 -14.60 33.16 10.20
N LEU A 546 -14.41 32.22 9.28
CA LEU A 546 -13.27 31.30 9.29
C LEU A 546 -11.92 32.05 9.30
N ALA A 547 -11.81 33.14 8.54
CA ALA A 547 -10.60 33.97 8.50
C ALA A 547 -10.32 34.68 9.83
N GLU A 548 -11.35 35.30 10.42
CA GLU A 548 -11.24 35.96 11.73
C GLU A 548 -10.88 34.95 12.84
N SER A 549 -11.55 33.79 12.85
CA SER A 549 -11.28 32.70 13.81
C SER A 549 -9.85 32.18 13.70
N GLY A 550 -9.37 31.94 12.47
CA GLY A 550 -7.99 31.51 12.22
C GLY A 550 -6.96 32.55 12.69
N LEU A 551 -7.19 33.83 12.41
CA LEU A 551 -6.29 34.90 12.84
C LEU A 551 -6.31 35.13 14.36
N GLN A 552 -7.42 34.87 15.02
CA GLN A 552 -7.47 34.86 16.48
C GLN A 552 -6.58 33.74 17.06
N LEU A 553 -6.60 32.54 16.47
CA LEU A 553 -5.69 31.45 16.87
C LEU A 553 -4.21 31.80 16.63
N VAL A 554 -3.91 32.56 15.57
CA VAL A 554 -2.56 33.10 15.32
C VAL A 554 -2.15 34.08 16.42
N HIS A 555 -3.04 35.02 16.78
CA HIS A 555 -2.78 35.99 17.85
C HIS A 555 -2.46 35.33 19.19
N GLU A 556 -3.18 34.26 19.52
CA GLU A 556 -2.97 33.44 20.73
C GLU A 556 -1.72 32.53 20.64
N GLY A 557 -1.12 32.41 19.44
CA GLY A 557 0.06 31.61 19.17
C GLY A 557 -0.22 30.10 19.22
N ILE A 558 -1.43 29.67 18.92
CA ILE A 558 -1.77 28.25 18.86
C ILE A 558 -1.39 27.68 17.50
N ILE A 559 -1.62 28.46 16.45
CA ILE A 559 -1.22 28.15 15.08
C ILE A 559 -0.34 29.31 14.55
N ASP A 560 0.45 29.05 13.52
CA ASP A 560 1.14 30.12 12.81
C ASP A 560 0.29 30.67 11.65
N ILE A 561 0.67 31.83 11.10
CA ILE A 561 -0.10 32.46 10.02
C ILE A 561 -0.08 31.61 8.74
N THR A 562 0.98 30.85 8.49
CA THR A 562 1.10 29.94 7.35
C THR A 562 0.04 28.83 7.43
N SER A 563 -0.14 28.23 8.60
CA SER A 563 -1.17 27.22 8.87
C SER A 563 -2.58 27.79 8.73
N ALA A 564 -2.81 29.02 9.20
CA ALA A 564 -4.10 29.70 9.02
C ALA A 564 -4.41 29.90 7.53
N VAL A 565 -3.47 30.46 6.76
CA VAL A 565 -3.61 30.68 5.32
C VAL A 565 -3.88 29.37 4.58
N SER A 566 -3.12 28.32 4.87
CA SER A 566 -3.30 27.01 4.23
C SER A 566 -4.66 26.38 4.53
N ALA A 567 -5.20 26.60 5.72
CA ALA A 567 -6.45 25.96 6.15
C ALA A 567 -7.69 26.67 5.62
N VAL A 568 -7.72 28.02 5.62
CA VAL A 568 -8.93 28.79 5.31
C VAL A 568 -8.82 29.67 4.07
N GLY A 569 -7.63 29.95 3.55
CA GLY A 569 -7.42 30.94 2.50
C GLY A 569 -7.81 32.34 2.98
N LEU A 570 -6.83 33.16 3.39
CA LEU A 570 -7.15 34.52 3.85
C LEU A 570 -7.68 35.37 2.69
N PRO A 571 -8.75 36.18 2.91
CA PRO A 571 -9.34 37.02 1.87
C PRO A 571 -8.26 37.94 1.28
N GLN A 572 -8.20 38.00 -0.05
CA GLN A 572 -7.28 38.92 -0.72
C GLN A 572 -7.61 40.34 -0.30
N ALA A 573 -6.58 41.14 0.02
CA ALA A 573 -6.78 42.56 0.23
C ALA A 573 -7.45 43.12 -1.02
N THR A 574 -8.67 43.63 -0.88
CA THR A 574 -9.39 44.33 -1.93
C THR A 574 -8.50 45.45 -2.45
N ASP A 575 -8.00 45.32 -3.68
CA ASP A 575 -7.55 46.46 -4.46
C ASP A 575 -8.77 47.37 -4.61
N GLU A 576 -8.70 48.57 -4.05
CA GLU A 576 -9.62 49.65 -4.36
C GLU A 576 -9.72 49.76 -5.89
N GLN A 577 -10.95 49.74 -6.40
CA GLN A 577 -11.40 50.24 -7.70
C GLN A 577 -10.27 50.54 -8.71
N LYS A 578 -9.72 49.52 -9.37
CA LYS A 578 -9.07 49.74 -10.67
C LYS A 578 -10.15 49.73 -11.74
N LYS A 579 -10.58 50.93 -12.14
CA LYS A 579 -11.17 51.16 -13.46
C LYS A 579 -10.28 50.47 -14.51
N PRO A 580 -10.85 49.79 -15.52
CA PRO A 580 -10.04 49.17 -16.55
C PRO A 580 -9.35 50.26 -17.37
N HIS A 581 -8.04 50.42 -17.19
CA HIS A 581 -7.20 51.09 -18.18
C HIS A 581 -6.73 50.06 -19.21
N PRO A 582 -6.74 50.41 -20.50
CA PRO A 582 -6.50 49.47 -21.58
C PRO A 582 -5.01 49.16 -21.67
N ILE A 583 -4.64 47.89 -21.48
CA ILE A 583 -3.29 47.42 -21.72
C ILE A 583 -3.16 47.18 -23.22
N GLN A 584 -2.51 48.11 -23.92
CA GLN A 584 -1.88 47.86 -25.22
C GLN A 584 -0.71 46.91 -25.00
N ASN A 585 -0.84 45.65 -25.42
CA ASN A 585 0.30 44.77 -25.63
C ASN A 585 0.41 44.42 -27.10
N LYS A 586 1.52 44.86 -27.70
CA LYS A 586 1.98 44.54 -29.05
C LYS A 586 2.09 43.01 -29.18
N VAL A 587 1.26 42.44 -30.05
CA VAL A 587 1.38 41.04 -30.50
C VAL A 587 2.27 41.03 -31.73
N SER A 588 3.41 40.34 -31.64
CA SER A 588 4.19 39.91 -32.80
C SER A 588 3.49 38.72 -33.45
N LYS A 589 3.20 38.85 -34.74
CA LYS A 589 2.56 37.83 -35.59
C LYS A 589 3.42 36.55 -35.65
N ARG A 590 2.83 35.41 -35.28
CA ARG A 590 3.10 34.09 -35.89
C ARG A 590 1.77 33.36 -36.06
N GLU A 591 1.58 32.81 -37.25
CA GLU A 591 0.33 32.24 -37.76
C GLU A 591 -0.08 30.95 -37.03
N PRO A 592 -1.39 30.69 -36.87
CA PRO A 592 -1.89 29.43 -36.31
C PRO A 592 -1.99 28.33 -37.37
N VAL A 593 -1.57 27.12 -37.00
CA VAL A 593 -1.81 25.88 -37.75
C VAL A 593 -3.16 25.31 -37.29
N GLU A 594 -4.09 25.13 -38.23
CA GLU A 594 -5.39 24.48 -38.02
C GLU A 594 -5.26 22.97 -37.81
N VAL A 595 -6.02 22.41 -36.86
CA VAL A 595 -6.34 20.97 -36.80
C VAL A 595 -7.85 20.83 -36.68
N THR A 596 -8.44 20.19 -37.68
CA THR A 596 -9.87 19.93 -37.87
C THR A 596 -10.36 18.77 -37.01
N ILE A 597 -11.57 18.89 -36.44
CA ILE A 597 -12.31 17.81 -35.78
C ILE A 597 -13.49 17.46 -36.70
N PRO A 598 -13.71 16.20 -37.11
CA PRO A 598 -14.92 15.83 -37.84
C PRO A 598 -16.10 15.64 -36.90
N GLU A 599 -17.17 16.38 -37.17
CA GLU A 599 -18.55 16.11 -36.72
C GLU A 599 -19.13 14.92 -37.49
N GLU A 600 -19.84 14.03 -36.78
CA GLU A 600 -21.16 13.54 -37.18
C GLU A 600 -21.69 12.56 -36.11
N LEU A 601 -22.85 12.88 -35.53
CA LEU A 601 -24.04 12.02 -35.49
C LEU A 601 -25.15 12.68 -34.66
N GLU A 602 -26.13 13.23 -35.37
CA GLU A 602 -27.42 13.65 -34.81
C GLU A 602 -28.36 12.46 -34.55
N ILE A 603 -28.97 12.53 -33.37
CA ILE A 603 -30.29 12.10 -32.91
C ILE A 603 -31.23 11.43 -33.94
N ILE A 604 -31.65 10.18 -33.66
CA ILE A 604 -33.01 9.71 -33.97
C ILE A 604 -33.62 9.03 -32.75
N SER A 605 -34.76 9.59 -32.32
CA SER A 605 -35.66 9.02 -31.33
C SER A 605 -36.54 7.93 -31.97
N SER A 606 -36.68 6.77 -31.33
CA SER A 606 -37.90 5.95 -31.42
C SER A 606 -37.93 4.88 -30.32
N ARG A 607 -39.10 4.74 -29.69
CA ARG A 607 -39.45 3.67 -28.75
C ARG A 607 -39.27 2.29 -29.41
N LYS A 608 -38.41 1.44 -28.85
CA LYS A 608 -38.58 -0.02 -28.86
C LYS A 608 -38.12 -0.60 -27.52
N GLN A 609 -38.78 -1.68 -27.13
CA GLN A 609 -38.75 -2.35 -25.83
C GLN A 609 -37.33 -2.57 -25.28
N ALA A 610 -37.23 -2.61 -23.94
CA ALA A 610 -36.04 -3.05 -23.23
C ALA A 610 -35.54 -4.38 -23.82
N PRO A 611 -34.26 -4.52 -24.20
CA PRO A 611 -33.73 -5.81 -24.56
C PRO A 611 -33.67 -6.68 -23.30
N GLU A 612 -34.26 -7.86 -23.41
CA GLU A 612 -34.10 -8.98 -22.48
C GLU A 612 -32.62 -9.26 -22.23
N GLU A 613 -32.31 -9.73 -21.03
CA GLU A 613 -30.97 -10.10 -20.57
C GLU A 613 -30.34 -11.20 -21.46
N GLU A 614 -29.64 -10.82 -22.53
CA GLU A 614 -28.74 -11.75 -23.23
C GLU A 614 -27.46 -11.92 -22.42
N THR A 615 -27.33 -13.07 -21.75
CA THR A 615 -26.08 -13.52 -21.15
C THR A 615 -25.02 -13.78 -22.23
N PHE A 616 -24.27 -12.76 -22.62
CA PHE A 616 -23.11 -12.91 -23.51
C PHE A 616 -21.91 -13.51 -22.76
N ALA A 617 -21.97 -14.81 -22.43
CA ALA A 617 -20.77 -15.57 -22.10
C ALA A 617 -20.03 -15.90 -23.41
N PRO A 618 -18.73 -15.60 -23.55
CA PRO A 618 -18.00 -15.93 -24.77
C PRO A 618 -17.97 -17.46 -24.98
N SER A 619 -18.13 -17.89 -26.24
CA SER A 619 -18.12 -19.32 -26.60
C SER A 619 -16.72 -19.89 -26.38
N LEU A 620 -16.64 -20.89 -25.49
CA LEU A 620 -15.40 -21.60 -25.16
C LEU A 620 -15.14 -22.82 -26.06
N TYR A 621 -16.01 -23.05 -27.04
CA TYR A 621 -15.92 -24.19 -27.94
C TYR A 621 -14.67 -24.09 -28.84
N GLY A 622 -13.95 -25.21 -29.00
CA GLY A 622 -12.75 -25.30 -29.83
C GLY A 622 -11.47 -24.73 -29.20
N LYS A 623 -11.49 -24.31 -27.92
CA LYS A 623 -10.27 -23.89 -27.21
C LYS A 623 -9.32 -25.05 -27.01
N ARG A 624 -8.03 -24.79 -27.18
CA ARG A 624 -6.98 -25.81 -27.04
C ARG A 624 -6.50 -25.88 -25.61
N ILE A 625 -6.53 -27.05 -24.99
CA ILE A 625 -6.02 -27.28 -23.64
C ILE A 625 -4.87 -28.27 -23.70
N LEU A 626 -3.72 -27.89 -23.15
CA LEU A 626 -2.59 -28.82 -22.99
C LEU A 626 -2.65 -29.45 -21.59
N VAL A 627 -2.78 -30.76 -21.52
CA VAL A 627 -2.71 -31.54 -20.29
C VAL A 627 -1.31 -32.14 -20.16
N CYS A 628 -0.59 -31.75 -19.12
CA CYS A 628 0.76 -32.19 -18.81
C CYS A 628 0.76 -32.91 -17.46
N ASP A 629 0.92 -34.23 -17.50
CA ASP A 629 0.88 -35.12 -16.33
C ASP A 629 1.67 -36.38 -16.71
N ASP A 630 2.48 -36.96 -15.84
CA ASP A 630 3.28 -38.14 -16.16
C ASP A 630 2.46 -39.43 -16.15
N ASP A 631 1.33 -39.44 -15.44
CA ASP A 631 0.41 -40.57 -15.39
C ASP A 631 -0.50 -40.62 -16.64
N ALA A 632 -0.30 -41.66 -17.45
CA ALA A 632 -1.07 -41.90 -18.67
C ALA A 632 -2.57 -42.14 -18.40
N PHE A 633 -2.94 -42.70 -17.25
CA PHE A 633 -4.34 -42.85 -16.86
C PHE A 633 -4.96 -41.48 -16.55
N MET A 634 -4.24 -40.64 -15.80
CA MET A 634 -4.68 -39.29 -15.47
C MET A 634 -4.89 -38.42 -16.71
N ARG A 635 -3.95 -38.45 -17.67
CA ARG A 635 -4.10 -37.75 -18.97
C ARG A 635 -5.35 -38.19 -19.72
N ARG A 636 -5.61 -39.51 -19.82
CA ARG A 636 -6.81 -40.05 -20.48
C ARG A 636 -8.09 -39.64 -19.76
N MET A 637 -8.10 -39.66 -18.43
CA MET A 637 -9.25 -39.24 -17.63
C MET A 637 -9.55 -37.75 -17.84
N LEU A 638 -8.54 -36.89 -17.73
CA LEU A 638 -8.68 -35.44 -17.94
C LEU A 638 -9.17 -35.12 -19.35
N LYS A 639 -8.62 -35.80 -20.36
CA LYS A 639 -9.08 -35.70 -21.75
C LYS A 639 -10.55 -36.08 -21.89
N GLY A 640 -10.95 -37.21 -21.30
CA GLY A 640 -12.35 -37.67 -21.27
C GLY A 640 -13.31 -36.72 -20.55
N LEU A 641 -12.83 -35.85 -19.66
CA LEU A 641 -13.62 -34.79 -19.04
C LEU A 641 -13.71 -33.51 -19.88
N LEU A 642 -12.68 -33.21 -20.67
CA LEU A 642 -12.55 -31.94 -21.39
C LEU A 642 -13.11 -31.99 -22.83
N GLU A 643 -12.92 -33.09 -23.55
CA GLU A 643 -13.41 -33.21 -24.94
C GLU A 643 -14.95 -33.14 -25.05
N PRO A 644 -15.75 -33.76 -24.16
CA PRO A 644 -17.22 -33.60 -24.19
C PRO A 644 -17.71 -32.17 -23.98
N GLU A 645 -16.90 -31.33 -23.32
CA GLU A 645 -17.17 -29.91 -23.11
C GLU A 645 -16.81 -29.04 -24.34
N GLY A 646 -16.35 -29.66 -25.43
CA GLY A 646 -16.02 -28.99 -26.69
C GLY A 646 -14.59 -28.47 -26.78
N PHE A 647 -13.68 -28.88 -25.88
CA PHE A 647 -12.27 -28.50 -25.92
C PHE A 647 -11.43 -29.44 -26.80
N ILE A 648 -10.37 -28.90 -27.41
CA ILE A 648 -9.37 -29.69 -28.15
C ILE A 648 -8.21 -29.97 -27.19
N VAL A 649 -7.98 -31.23 -26.83
CA VAL A 649 -6.98 -31.61 -25.82
C VAL A 649 -5.68 -32.08 -26.47
N GLN A 650 -4.56 -31.51 -26.03
CA GLN A 650 -3.21 -31.96 -26.32
C GLN A 650 -2.61 -32.57 -25.07
N GLU A 651 -1.76 -33.59 -25.22
CA GLU A 651 -1.18 -34.34 -24.10
C GLU A 651 0.34 -34.20 -24.09
N ALA A 652 0.93 -34.08 -22.90
CA ALA A 652 2.37 -34.13 -22.67
C ALA A 652 2.67 -34.94 -21.41
N GLU A 653 3.72 -35.77 -21.46
CA GLU A 653 4.10 -36.66 -20.35
C GLU A 653 5.07 -36.03 -19.35
N ASP A 654 5.70 -34.91 -19.70
CA ASP A 654 6.57 -34.12 -18.81
C ASP A 654 6.67 -32.66 -19.28
N GLY A 655 7.33 -31.81 -18.47
CA GLY A 655 7.51 -30.40 -18.80
C GLY A 655 8.29 -30.14 -20.09
N ALA A 656 9.23 -31.02 -20.47
CA ALA A 656 10.02 -30.86 -21.69
C ALA A 656 9.17 -31.12 -22.95
N ALA A 657 8.35 -32.17 -22.92
CA ALA A 657 7.37 -32.49 -23.95
C ALA A 657 6.29 -31.39 -24.05
N ALA A 658 5.86 -30.83 -22.91
CA ALA A 658 4.91 -29.73 -22.88
C ALA A 658 5.45 -28.46 -23.54
N LEU A 659 6.69 -28.04 -23.23
CA LEU A 659 7.33 -26.90 -23.89
C LEU A 659 7.46 -27.14 -25.41
N LYS A 660 7.90 -28.33 -25.83
CA LYS A 660 8.01 -28.69 -27.25
C LYS A 660 6.66 -28.57 -27.97
N THR A 661 5.56 -28.92 -27.31
CA THR A 661 4.19 -28.79 -27.84
C THR A 661 3.77 -27.33 -27.92
N ILE A 662 4.03 -26.53 -26.89
CA ILE A 662 3.72 -25.09 -26.85
C ILE A 662 4.44 -24.31 -27.96
N TYR A 663 5.72 -24.62 -28.23
CA TYR A 663 6.47 -23.98 -29.32
C TYR A 663 5.90 -24.30 -30.71
N LYS A 664 5.24 -25.45 -30.88
CA LYS A 664 4.57 -25.81 -32.14
C LYS A 664 3.21 -25.15 -32.28
N SER A 665 2.44 -25.11 -31.18
CA SER A 665 1.11 -24.53 -31.15
C SER A 665 0.80 -24.03 -29.74
N ILE A 666 0.51 -22.74 -29.61
CA ILE A 666 0.19 -22.14 -28.32
C ILE A 666 -1.23 -22.57 -27.91
N PRO A 667 -1.41 -23.26 -26.76
CA PRO A 667 -2.72 -23.61 -26.26
C PRO A 667 -3.43 -22.37 -25.70
N ASP A 668 -4.71 -22.50 -25.35
CA ASP A 668 -5.48 -21.46 -24.65
C ASP A 668 -5.40 -21.62 -23.12
N LEU A 669 -5.09 -22.82 -22.62
CA LEU A 669 -4.86 -23.12 -21.20
C LEU A 669 -3.96 -24.36 -21.04
N ILE A 670 -3.19 -24.41 -19.96
CA ILE A 670 -2.40 -25.58 -19.56
C ILE A 670 -2.97 -26.15 -18.25
N VAL A 671 -3.13 -27.47 -18.19
CA VAL A 671 -3.37 -28.23 -16.96
C VAL A 671 -2.08 -28.98 -16.64
N LEU A 672 -1.50 -28.75 -15.47
CA LEU A 672 -0.12 -29.14 -15.15
C LEU A 672 -0.04 -29.92 -13.84
N ASP A 673 0.56 -31.11 -13.88
CA ASP A 673 1.03 -31.79 -12.66
C ASP A 673 2.39 -31.23 -12.20
N LEU A 674 2.64 -31.21 -10.89
CA LEU A 674 3.89 -30.69 -10.34
C LEU A 674 5.01 -31.74 -10.28
N ARG A 675 4.70 -33.03 -10.20
CA ARG A 675 5.66 -34.10 -9.94
C ARG A 675 5.77 -35.02 -11.15
N MET A 676 6.53 -34.57 -12.14
CA MET A 676 6.79 -35.31 -13.37
C MET A 676 8.30 -35.60 -13.52
N PRO A 677 8.69 -36.72 -14.16
CA PRO A 677 10.08 -37.03 -14.44
C PRO A 677 10.67 -36.08 -15.51
N ASN A 678 12.00 -36.03 -15.63
CA ASN A 678 12.79 -35.19 -16.54
C ASN A 678 12.70 -33.68 -16.28
N MET A 679 11.50 -33.10 -16.37
CA MET A 679 11.22 -31.69 -16.06
C MET A 679 9.92 -31.62 -15.27
N ASP A 680 10.05 -31.28 -13.99
CA ASP A 680 8.92 -31.12 -13.09
C ASP A 680 8.11 -29.85 -13.41
N GLY A 681 6.93 -29.73 -12.79
CA GLY A 681 6.02 -28.61 -13.05
C GLY A 681 6.58 -27.25 -12.62
N PHE A 682 7.49 -27.22 -11.64
CA PHE A 682 8.10 -25.97 -11.16
C PHE A 682 9.13 -25.43 -12.14
N GLU A 683 10.01 -26.30 -12.64
CA GLU A 683 10.98 -25.97 -13.69
C GLU A 683 10.27 -25.62 -15.00
N PHE A 684 9.20 -26.33 -15.34
CA PHE A 684 8.33 -25.98 -16.46
C PHE A 684 7.75 -24.56 -16.32
N LEU A 685 7.16 -24.22 -15.17
CA LEU A 685 6.60 -22.88 -14.91
C LEU A 685 7.67 -21.79 -15.00
N ARG A 686 8.86 -22.00 -14.42
CA ARG A 686 9.99 -21.06 -14.51
C ARG A 686 10.36 -20.77 -15.96
N ARG A 687 10.49 -21.81 -16.79
CA ARG A 687 10.81 -21.66 -18.21
C ARG A 687 9.69 -20.98 -18.98
N LEU A 688 8.44 -21.42 -18.76
CA LEU A 688 7.26 -20.84 -19.40
C LEU A 688 7.15 -19.33 -19.11
N ARG A 689 7.37 -18.90 -17.86
CA ARG A 689 7.28 -17.49 -17.45
C ARG A 689 8.54 -16.66 -17.74
N SER A 690 9.66 -17.29 -18.07
CA SER A 690 10.86 -16.58 -18.55
C SER A 690 10.71 -16.04 -19.96
N GLU A 691 9.71 -16.51 -20.72
CA GLU A 691 9.43 -16.06 -22.08
C GLU A 691 8.22 -15.14 -22.15
N ILE A 692 8.44 -13.90 -22.57
CA ILE A 692 7.41 -12.85 -22.73
C ILE A 692 6.22 -13.34 -23.57
N ARG A 693 6.47 -14.20 -24.57
CA ARG A 693 5.43 -14.75 -25.46
C ARG A 693 4.39 -15.60 -24.73
N PHE A 694 4.73 -16.22 -23.59
CA PHE A 694 3.86 -17.13 -22.85
C PHE A 694 3.49 -16.62 -21.46
N ILE A 695 3.85 -15.37 -21.14
CA ILE A 695 3.68 -14.80 -19.79
C ILE A 695 2.22 -14.73 -19.34
N SER A 696 1.28 -14.61 -20.28
CA SER A 696 -0.17 -14.52 -20.05
C SER A 696 -0.93 -15.82 -20.33
N LEU A 697 -0.23 -16.92 -20.63
CA LEU A 697 -0.86 -18.22 -20.91
C LEU A 697 -1.34 -18.85 -19.58
N PRO A 698 -2.65 -19.07 -19.38
CA PRO A 698 -3.15 -19.52 -18.08
C PRO A 698 -2.77 -20.97 -17.77
N VAL A 699 -2.37 -21.23 -16.53
CA VAL A 699 -1.95 -22.55 -16.04
C VAL A 699 -2.77 -22.95 -14.79
N LEU A 700 -3.51 -24.05 -14.89
CA LEU A 700 -4.16 -24.74 -13.77
C LEU A 700 -3.25 -25.86 -13.28
N VAL A 701 -2.79 -25.80 -12.04
CA VAL A 701 -1.95 -26.83 -11.45
C VAL A 701 -2.79 -27.88 -10.72
N LEU A 702 -2.52 -29.16 -10.99
CA LEU A 702 -3.05 -30.27 -10.22
C LEU A 702 -2.00 -30.73 -9.22
N THR A 703 -2.34 -30.75 -7.93
CA THR A 703 -1.39 -31.04 -6.85
C THR A 703 -1.90 -32.15 -5.93
N ALA A 704 -1.00 -32.91 -5.32
CA ALA A 704 -1.36 -33.93 -4.33
C ALA A 704 -1.76 -33.29 -2.98
N LYS A 705 -2.55 -34.03 -2.18
CA LYS A 705 -3.11 -33.55 -0.90
C LYS A 705 -2.08 -33.12 0.17
N GLN A 706 -0.79 -33.47 0.01
CA GLN A 706 0.29 -33.08 0.92
C GLN A 706 1.22 -32.04 0.27
N GLY A 707 1.23 -30.84 0.84
CA GLY A 707 2.18 -29.76 0.53
C GLY A 707 1.51 -28.43 0.20
N GLU A 708 1.07 -27.67 1.23
CA GLU A 708 0.69 -26.25 1.07
C GLU A 708 1.86 -25.42 0.52
N GLU A 709 3.10 -25.84 0.78
CA GLU A 709 4.33 -25.26 0.21
C GLU A 709 4.38 -25.33 -1.32
N ASN A 710 3.84 -26.39 -1.93
CA ASN A 710 3.84 -26.55 -3.39
C ASN A 710 2.89 -25.57 -4.08
N GLU A 711 1.80 -25.19 -3.40
CA GLU A 711 0.86 -24.18 -3.90
C GLU A 711 1.51 -22.79 -3.82
N ILE A 712 2.17 -22.47 -2.70
CA ILE A 712 2.88 -21.19 -2.50
C ILE A 712 4.00 -21.02 -3.53
N ILE A 713 4.83 -22.06 -3.72
CA ILE A 713 5.91 -22.04 -4.72
C ILE A 713 5.31 -21.93 -6.12
N GLY A 714 4.29 -22.72 -6.45
CA GLY A 714 3.70 -22.70 -7.79
C GLY A 714 3.03 -21.36 -8.14
N PHE A 715 2.33 -20.71 -7.21
CA PHE A 715 1.80 -19.35 -7.40
C PHE A 715 2.93 -18.34 -7.62
N SER A 716 4.02 -18.42 -6.84
CA SER A 716 5.19 -17.55 -7.01
C SER A 716 5.88 -17.71 -8.37
N LEU A 717 5.74 -18.89 -8.99
CA LEU A 717 6.27 -19.23 -10.32
C LEU A 717 5.27 -18.99 -11.45
N GLY A 718 4.10 -18.43 -11.15
CA GLY A 718 3.14 -17.94 -12.14
C GLY A 718 2.05 -18.93 -12.55
N ALA A 719 1.70 -19.91 -11.72
CA ALA A 719 0.45 -20.66 -11.86
C ALA A 719 -0.77 -19.76 -11.55
N ASP A 720 -1.87 -19.95 -12.28
CA ASP A 720 -3.07 -19.09 -12.18
C ASP A 720 -4.15 -19.67 -11.26
N ASP A 721 -4.14 -20.98 -11.03
CA ASP A 721 -5.05 -21.67 -10.11
C ASP A 721 -4.53 -23.07 -9.73
N PHE A 722 -5.08 -23.67 -8.68
CA PHE A 722 -4.73 -25.00 -8.18
C PHE A 722 -5.95 -25.87 -7.91
N LEU A 723 -5.79 -27.18 -8.10
CA LEU A 723 -6.79 -28.17 -7.74
C LEU A 723 -6.14 -29.42 -7.11
N LYS A 724 -6.57 -29.77 -5.89
CA LYS A 724 -6.05 -30.91 -5.14
C LYS A 724 -6.58 -32.24 -5.67
N LYS A 725 -5.72 -33.24 -5.87
CA LYS A 725 -6.05 -34.64 -6.17
C LYS A 725 -6.35 -35.41 -4.86
N PRO A 726 -7.42 -36.22 -4.77
CA PRO A 726 -8.47 -36.42 -5.78
C PRO A 726 -9.46 -35.24 -5.81
N PHE A 727 -10.01 -34.94 -6.99
CA PHE A 727 -10.98 -33.86 -7.19
C PHE A 727 -12.28 -34.36 -7.82
N ARG A 728 -13.34 -33.55 -7.69
CA ARG A 728 -14.61 -33.75 -8.39
C ARG A 728 -14.53 -33.17 -9.81
N ALA A 729 -15.04 -33.91 -10.79
CA ALA A 729 -15.03 -33.51 -12.21
C ALA A 729 -15.68 -32.13 -12.45
N GLU A 730 -16.83 -31.87 -11.82
CA GLU A 730 -17.56 -30.59 -11.94
C GLU A 730 -16.72 -29.38 -11.50
N ILE A 731 -15.94 -29.53 -10.43
CA ILE A 731 -15.07 -28.48 -9.90
C ILE A 731 -13.91 -28.24 -10.87
N PHE A 732 -13.30 -29.31 -11.40
CA PHE A 732 -12.24 -29.22 -12.39
C PHE A 732 -12.69 -28.47 -13.65
N ILE A 733 -13.80 -28.89 -14.25
CA ILE A 733 -14.36 -28.26 -15.46
C ILE A 733 -14.71 -26.79 -15.20
N SER A 734 -15.28 -26.48 -14.03
CA SER A 734 -15.61 -25.11 -13.66
C SER A 734 -14.39 -24.19 -13.57
N ARG A 735 -13.28 -24.68 -12.97
CA ARG A 735 -12.01 -23.94 -12.88
C ARG A 735 -11.39 -23.69 -14.26
N VAL A 736 -11.38 -24.71 -15.12
CA VAL A 736 -10.91 -24.59 -16.51
C VAL A 736 -11.72 -23.54 -17.28
N LYS A 737 -13.06 -23.61 -17.21
CA LYS A 737 -13.94 -22.61 -17.87
C LYS A 737 -13.72 -21.20 -17.31
N ALA A 738 -13.52 -21.06 -16.00
CA ALA A 738 -13.27 -19.77 -15.37
C ALA A 738 -11.96 -19.12 -15.85
N LEU A 739 -10.88 -19.90 -15.92
CA LEU A 739 -9.58 -19.42 -16.41
C LEU A 739 -9.64 -19.02 -17.89
N LEU A 740 -10.30 -19.81 -18.73
CA LEU A 740 -10.47 -19.47 -20.16
C LEU A 740 -11.29 -18.19 -20.36
N ARG A 741 -12.40 -18.01 -19.61
CA ARG A 741 -13.19 -16.77 -19.67
C ARG A 741 -12.38 -15.55 -19.25
N ARG A 742 -11.57 -15.66 -18.19
CA ARG A 742 -10.65 -14.60 -17.74
C ARG A 742 -9.66 -14.22 -18.85
N ALA A 743 -9.03 -15.21 -19.47
CA ALA A 743 -8.07 -14.99 -20.55
C ALA A 743 -8.70 -14.32 -21.79
N GLU A 744 -9.96 -14.61 -22.12
CA GLU A 744 -10.67 -13.97 -23.24
C GLU A 744 -11.06 -12.52 -22.95
N ILE A 745 -11.46 -12.19 -21.72
CA ILE A 745 -11.73 -10.82 -21.31
C ILE A 745 -10.46 -9.96 -21.45
N THR A 746 -9.31 -10.48 -21.00
CA THR A 746 -8.01 -9.82 -21.14
C THR A 746 -7.61 -9.61 -22.60
N LYS A 747 -7.87 -10.59 -23.50
CA LYS A 747 -7.61 -10.45 -24.95
C LYS A 747 -8.54 -9.42 -25.62
N ARG A 748 -9.82 -9.33 -25.23
CA ARG A 748 -10.81 -8.42 -25.82
C ARG A 748 -10.63 -6.95 -25.41
N GLN A 749 -10.06 -6.68 -24.24
CA GLN A 749 -9.79 -5.31 -23.76
C GLN A 749 -8.53 -4.67 -24.38
N GLY A 750 -7.87 -5.32 -25.33
CA GLY A 750 -6.86 -4.66 -26.17
C GLY A 750 -5.61 -4.16 -25.43
N ILE A 751 -5.20 -4.79 -24.33
CA ILE A 751 -3.89 -4.52 -23.72
C ILE A 751 -2.82 -5.13 -24.64
N LYS A 752 -2.42 -4.38 -25.66
CA LYS A 752 -1.18 -4.64 -26.40
C LYS A 752 -0.03 -4.42 -25.41
N TYR A 753 0.69 -5.49 -25.06
CA TYR A 753 2.06 -5.35 -24.57
C TYR A 753 2.82 -4.57 -25.65
N VAL A 754 3.26 -3.36 -25.33
CA VAL A 754 4.13 -2.58 -26.20
C VAL A 754 5.44 -3.36 -26.32
N SER A 755 5.72 -3.77 -27.55
CA SER A 755 6.92 -4.48 -27.99
C SER A 755 8.20 -3.72 -27.67
#